data_AF-A0A3C1FT68-F1
#
_entry.id   AF-A0A3C1FT68-F1
#
_cell.length_a   1.000
_cell.length_b   1.000
_cell.length_c   1.000
_cell.angle_alpha   90.00
_cell.angle_beta   90.00
_cell.angle_gamma   90.00
#
_symmetry.space_group_name_H-M   'P 1'
#
loop_
_entity.id
_entity.type
_entity.pdbx_description
1 polymer ?
#
loop_
_entity_poly.entity_id
_entity_poly.type
_entity_poly.pdbx_seq_one_letter_code
_entity_poly.pdbx_strand_id
1 'polypeptide(L)'
;MKKSEAVFVCLILLLLPSAALGTVIKSDATWSGEISVEKDVLIPEGVTLTISPGTIIRVSPSESTRTDPEFMSPMTEITVRGTLVADGKEGSPVTFLISGEKESAWAGIIVDGGKAILRSCTIRDADTGVYVIQGSVFMSGSLLTKNHYGLTVQGRDAAAHIEATQVTENDYGLFLLNGAKIDSKDNNVKGNRKKDSYSSETKDYHLQVKEYKAAKKGESRMYRDEALLGTTVWQGRIEVNGIIRVPENSRLIIIPGTIVEFKKKDTNNTGIGENGLLIQGVIIAKGTKDNPIFFRSAEKQRRMGDWDAINIMNSDRAQNLIEYCQIEDAYRGLHFHFSNVAVTESVLRNNYRGIQFQESIVEIRGTHFYGNKSALQARDSEIIFSDNIIYHNSSGLNLFRNSLILKDNAITNNEQEGLRVREGVPDVEGNLIDGNRHGLMVTDAVYGTFGHNVISHNLESGISLKGTNNIEISGNVVQGNGLNGINIQDSGAVIRGNLISDNGERGIGIQSFQGIITANNILRNGLYNLGIDGQTDVPARMNWWGGGDVRNTIYDKEKDPSKGRAEYQPVLEEPVIFSWPLKTIDTDTTWRGDILIEGNVAVAPGITLAITPNTRVLFSKGAGLTVKGKILAQGEKDARITFASLKGGDAGEWDEILLDHAKGSVFSNCTFTNATWALHVHFTDLRVEGCCFMKNTGGLRFTSGPVEVRRCLFTENDIGIRAFRGNALIAENVITKNSTGIFVREKGGGLTIKKNNLFANSEYNIRLGDFNEEDVEARDNWWGEGIPLETIYDARREPGIGRVHYEPYAKQPFAIEFPERIPNEKRALMKGQTGVQEK
;
A
#
# COMPACT_ATOMS: atom_id res chain seq x y z
N MET A 1 -27.41 73.96 -17.49
CA MET A 1 -27.69 73.72 -16.06
C MET A 1 -28.34 72.35 -15.91
N LYS A 2 -27.82 71.57 -14.95
CA LYS A 2 -28.04 70.14 -14.71
C LYS A 2 -29.51 69.68 -14.69
N LYS A 3 -29.80 68.55 -15.33
CA LYS A 3 -30.79 67.56 -14.85
C LYS A 3 -30.23 66.16 -15.07
N SER A 4 -30.20 65.40 -13.98
CA SER A 4 -29.81 64.01 -13.88
C SER A 4 -30.92 63.11 -14.41
N GLU A 5 -30.59 62.19 -15.32
CA GLU A 5 -31.41 61.01 -15.59
C GLU A 5 -30.74 59.81 -14.95
N ALA A 6 -31.44 59.22 -13.97
CA ALA A 6 -31.09 57.95 -13.37
C ALA A 6 -31.48 56.84 -14.36
N VAL A 7 -30.49 56.11 -14.87
CA VAL A 7 -30.71 54.86 -15.60
C VAL A 7 -30.90 53.75 -14.56
N PHE A 8 -32.15 53.31 -14.42
CA PHE A 8 -32.53 52.15 -13.64
C PHE A 8 -32.12 50.90 -14.42
N VAL A 9 -31.05 50.21 -14.00
CA VAL A 9 -30.69 48.88 -14.51
C VAL A 9 -31.60 47.88 -13.81
N CYS A 10 -32.67 47.47 -14.50
CA CYS A 10 -33.53 46.37 -14.05
C CYS A 10 -32.74 45.06 -14.05
N LEU A 11 -32.42 44.57 -12.86
CA LEU A 11 -32.01 43.19 -12.61
C LEU A 11 -33.21 42.29 -12.96
N ILE A 12 -33.10 41.50 -14.03
CA ILE A 12 -34.12 40.49 -14.35
C ILE A 12 -33.97 39.34 -13.35
N LEU A 13 -34.78 39.35 -12.29
CA LEU A 13 -35.07 38.18 -11.47
C LEU A 13 -36.03 37.27 -12.25
N LEU A 14 -35.47 36.28 -12.94
CA LEU A 14 -36.24 35.16 -13.45
C LEU A 14 -36.54 34.20 -12.28
N LEU A 15 -37.69 34.40 -11.64
CA LEU A 15 -38.34 33.38 -10.81
C LEU A 15 -38.91 32.32 -11.75
N LEU A 16 -38.16 31.25 -12.01
CA LEU A 16 -38.66 30.04 -12.67
C LEU A 16 -39.28 29.09 -11.63
N PRO A 17 -40.38 28.39 -11.96
CA PRO A 17 -40.91 27.30 -11.13
C PRO A 17 -39.93 26.11 -11.11
N SER A 18 -40.03 25.28 -10.06
CA SER A 18 -39.27 24.05 -9.80
C SER A 18 -38.79 23.34 -11.09
N ALA A 19 -37.53 23.58 -11.44
CA ALA A 19 -36.85 22.86 -12.52
C ALA A 19 -35.96 21.81 -11.87
N ALA A 20 -36.14 20.55 -12.28
CA ALA A 20 -35.18 19.49 -12.01
C ALA A 20 -33.82 19.92 -12.58
N LEU A 21 -32.83 20.11 -11.70
CA LEU A 21 -31.47 20.50 -12.08
C LEU A 21 -30.56 19.28 -11.95
N GLY A 22 -29.83 19.00 -13.02
CA GLY A 22 -28.87 17.90 -13.11
C GLY A 22 -28.01 18.13 -14.34
N THR A 23 -26.98 18.98 -14.21
CA THR A 23 -26.17 19.52 -15.32
C THR A 23 -24.92 20.27 -14.80
N VAL A 24 -23.91 20.38 -15.66
CA VAL A 24 -22.79 21.34 -15.52
C VAL A 24 -23.32 22.78 -15.50
N ILE A 25 -22.96 23.55 -14.47
CA ILE A 25 -23.30 24.98 -14.35
C ILE A 25 -22.42 25.77 -15.33
N LYS A 26 -22.98 26.23 -16.45
CA LYS A 26 -22.20 26.80 -17.57
C LYS A 26 -21.74 28.25 -17.37
N SER A 27 -22.36 28.96 -16.44
CA SER A 27 -22.09 30.36 -16.12
C SER A 27 -22.54 30.64 -14.70
N ASP A 28 -22.09 31.76 -14.13
CA ASP A 28 -22.51 32.17 -12.79
C ASP A 28 -24.03 32.10 -12.64
N ALA A 29 -24.48 31.48 -11.54
CA ALA A 29 -25.87 31.16 -11.30
C ALA A 29 -26.24 31.40 -9.83
N THR A 30 -27.53 31.68 -9.59
CA THR A 30 -28.08 31.82 -8.24
C THR A 30 -29.24 30.85 -8.06
N TRP A 31 -29.20 30.07 -6.98
CA TRP A 31 -30.31 29.23 -6.53
C TRP A 31 -31.02 29.87 -5.33
N SER A 32 -32.35 29.76 -5.32
CA SER A 32 -33.21 30.26 -4.24
C SER A 32 -34.50 29.46 -4.16
N GLY A 33 -35.04 29.26 -2.96
CA GLY A 33 -36.30 28.53 -2.75
C GLY A 33 -36.09 27.03 -2.54
N GLU A 34 -36.92 26.19 -3.15
CA GLU A 34 -36.77 24.74 -3.10
C GLU A 34 -36.19 24.23 -4.42
N ILE A 35 -35.07 23.51 -4.36
CA ILE A 35 -34.31 23.02 -5.51
C ILE A 35 -34.27 21.49 -5.45
N SER A 36 -34.63 20.82 -6.54
CA SER A 36 -34.48 19.36 -6.70
C SER A 36 -33.24 19.05 -7.53
N VAL A 37 -32.34 18.25 -6.97
CA VAL A 37 -31.11 17.77 -7.62
C VAL A 37 -31.27 16.28 -7.88
N GLU A 38 -31.61 15.93 -9.12
CA GLU A 38 -31.92 14.53 -9.50
C GLU A 38 -30.71 13.79 -10.08
N LYS A 39 -29.65 14.52 -10.45
CA LYS A 39 -28.40 14.02 -11.01
C LYS A 39 -27.25 14.89 -10.52
N ASP A 40 -26.02 14.46 -10.79
CA ASP A 40 -24.83 15.19 -10.38
C ASP A 40 -24.82 16.63 -10.89
N VAL A 41 -24.20 17.49 -10.10
CA VAL A 41 -24.02 18.92 -10.39
C VAL A 41 -22.53 19.21 -10.40
N LEU A 42 -22.02 19.74 -11.51
CA LEU A 42 -20.63 20.21 -11.62
C LEU A 42 -20.62 21.74 -11.70
N ILE A 43 -19.86 22.37 -10.81
CA ILE A 43 -19.50 23.79 -10.88
C ILE A 43 -18.08 23.86 -11.44
N PRO A 44 -17.89 24.14 -12.75
CA PRO A 44 -16.58 24.11 -13.39
C PRO A 44 -15.70 25.30 -12.98
N GLU A 45 -14.41 25.20 -13.28
CA GLU A 45 -13.44 26.28 -13.06
C GLU A 45 -13.93 27.61 -13.70
N GLY A 46 -13.80 28.71 -12.97
CA GLY A 46 -14.23 30.04 -13.43
C GLY A 46 -15.73 30.33 -13.27
N VAL A 47 -16.55 29.38 -12.82
CA VAL A 47 -17.99 29.57 -12.57
C VAL A 47 -18.30 29.64 -11.07
N THR A 48 -19.24 30.51 -10.70
CA THR A 48 -19.75 30.65 -9.32
C THR A 48 -21.23 30.26 -9.22
N LEU A 49 -21.55 29.29 -8.37
CA LEU A 49 -22.92 29.02 -7.93
C LEU A 49 -23.16 29.67 -6.57
N THR A 50 -24.12 30.60 -6.51
CA THR A 50 -24.56 31.23 -5.25
C THR A 50 -25.90 30.64 -4.81
N ILE A 51 -26.03 30.27 -3.54
CA ILE A 51 -27.27 29.74 -2.95
C ILE A 51 -27.74 30.70 -1.88
N SER A 52 -28.95 31.23 -2.07
CA SER A 52 -29.55 32.27 -1.23
C SER A 52 -29.98 31.72 0.14
N PRO A 53 -30.04 32.56 1.21
CA PRO A 53 -30.52 32.14 2.51
C PRO A 53 -31.91 31.49 2.47
N GLY A 54 -32.13 30.48 3.31
CA GLY A 54 -33.40 29.74 3.41
C GLY A 54 -33.67 28.75 2.27
N THR A 55 -32.74 28.58 1.33
CA THR A 55 -32.89 27.61 0.23
C THR A 55 -32.80 26.18 0.74
N ILE A 56 -33.69 25.31 0.24
CA ILE A 56 -33.70 23.87 0.52
C ILE A 56 -33.31 23.14 -0.76
N ILE A 57 -32.24 22.36 -0.70
CA ILE A 57 -31.73 21.53 -1.80
C ILE A 57 -32.04 20.08 -1.43
N ARG A 58 -32.90 19.46 -2.23
CA ARG A 58 -33.28 18.06 -2.10
C ARG A 58 -32.54 17.24 -3.14
N VAL A 59 -31.67 16.34 -2.70
CA VAL A 59 -30.84 15.51 -3.58
C VAL A 59 -31.45 14.13 -3.69
N SER A 60 -31.80 13.71 -4.90
CA SER A 60 -32.26 12.34 -5.15
C SER A 60 -31.10 11.37 -5.02
N PRO A 61 -31.22 10.31 -4.21
CA PRO A 61 -30.23 9.25 -4.18
C PRO A 61 -30.22 8.50 -5.52
N SER A 62 -29.06 7.96 -5.85
CA SER A 62 -28.87 7.06 -6.96
C SER A 62 -27.69 6.15 -6.66
N GLU A 63 -27.71 4.93 -7.17
CA GLU A 63 -26.60 3.97 -7.08
C GLU A 63 -25.78 3.90 -8.37
N SER A 64 -26.15 4.73 -9.36
CA SER A 64 -25.49 4.85 -10.65
C SER A 64 -25.79 6.22 -11.26
N THR A 65 -25.12 7.27 -10.78
CA THR A 65 -25.10 8.54 -11.51
C THR A 65 -24.02 8.57 -12.60
N ARG A 66 -24.29 9.36 -13.63
CA ARG A 66 -23.38 9.61 -14.75
C ARG A 66 -23.41 11.10 -15.04
N THR A 67 -22.34 11.80 -14.72
CA THR A 67 -22.00 13.05 -15.39
C THR A 67 -20.80 12.77 -16.28
N ASP A 68 -20.97 12.39 -17.55
CA ASP A 68 -19.84 12.43 -18.48
C ASP A 68 -19.31 13.88 -18.51
N PRO A 69 -18.01 14.13 -18.22
CA PRO A 69 -16.90 13.17 -18.31
C PRO A 69 -16.45 12.44 -17.04
N GLU A 70 -17.08 12.62 -15.88
CA GLU A 70 -16.57 12.41 -14.53
C GLU A 70 -17.36 11.37 -13.73
N PHE A 71 -16.65 10.59 -12.92
CA PHE A 71 -17.25 9.59 -12.02
C PHE A 71 -16.45 9.63 -10.72
N MET A 72 -16.82 10.54 -9.82
CA MET A 72 -16.14 10.71 -8.52
C MET A 72 -16.84 9.89 -7.42
N SER A 73 -18.15 9.69 -7.54
CA SER A 73 -18.96 8.82 -6.69
C SER A 73 -19.98 8.02 -7.51
N PRO A 74 -20.37 6.80 -7.09
CA PRO A 74 -21.54 6.13 -7.65
C PRO A 74 -22.87 6.78 -7.24
N MET A 75 -22.86 7.68 -6.24
CA MET A 75 -24.01 8.40 -5.72
C MET A 75 -24.12 9.82 -6.31
N THR A 76 -25.31 10.40 -6.27
CA THR A 76 -25.54 11.79 -6.71
C THR A 76 -24.68 12.78 -5.93
N GLU A 77 -23.92 13.61 -6.64
CA GLU A 77 -22.93 14.53 -6.05
C GLU A 77 -23.07 15.98 -6.47
N ILE A 78 -22.53 16.89 -5.65
CA ILE A 78 -22.30 18.30 -6.01
C ILE A 78 -20.80 18.55 -6.01
N THR A 79 -20.20 18.60 -7.20
CA THR A 79 -18.75 18.74 -7.41
C THR A 79 -18.37 20.20 -7.68
N VAL A 80 -17.40 20.70 -6.92
CA VAL A 80 -16.98 22.11 -6.90
C VAL A 80 -15.53 22.25 -7.39
N ARG A 81 -15.36 22.72 -8.62
CA ARG A 81 -14.07 23.14 -9.21
C ARG A 81 -13.95 24.65 -9.38
N GLY A 82 -15.09 25.32 -9.59
CA GLY A 82 -15.22 26.76 -9.50
C GLY A 82 -15.45 27.21 -8.06
N THR A 83 -16.48 28.00 -7.85
CA THR A 83 -16.86 28.49 -6.52
C THR A 83 -18.31 28.15 -6.16
N LEU A 84 -18.52 27.53 -5.01
CA LEU A 84 -19.84 27.38 -4.37
C LEU A 84 -19.95 28.37 -3.21
N VAL A 85 -20.99 29.20 -3.21
CA VAL A 85 -21.29 30.12 -2.10
C VAL A 85 -22.70 29.80 -1.58
N ALA A 86 -22.80 29.09 -0.46
CA ALA A 86 -24.05 28.89 0.26
C ALA A 86 -24.09 29.83 1.47
N ASP A 87 -24.83 30.94 1.34
CA ASP A 87 -24.82 32.04 2.30
C ASP A 87 -26.10 32.02 3.15
N GLY A 88 -26.25 31.00 4.00
CA GLY A 88 -27.35 30.89 4.95
C GLY A 88 -27.27 31.94 6.07
N LYS A 89 -28.34 32.02 6.86
CA LYS A 89 -28.39 32.81 8.11
C LYS A 89 -28.95 31.96 9.24
N GLU A 90 -28.63 32.27 10.50
CA GLU A 90 -29.09 31.51 11.67
C GLU A 90 -30.61 31.25 11.70
N GLY A 91 -31.43 32.25 11.32
CA GLY A 91 -32.89 32.08 11.21
C GLY A 91 -33.42 31.56 9.86
N SER A 92 -32.55 31.39 8.86
CA SER A 92 -32.89 30.91 7.51
C SER A 92 -31.68 30.17 6.90
N PRO A 93 -31.34 28.98 7.43
CA PRO A 93 -30.18 28.25 6.96
C PRO A 93 -30.39 27.73 5.54
N VAL A 94 -29.31 27.57 4.78
CA VAL A 94 -29.34 26.76 3.55
C VAL A 94 -29.30 25.30 3.95
N THR A 95 -30.22 24.47 3.46
CA THR A 95 -30.31 23.06 3.84
C THR A 95 -30.09 22.15 2.65
N PHE A 96 -29.11 21.25 2.76
CA PHE A 96 -28.90 20.13 1.85
C PHE A 96 -29.37 18.85 2.53
N LEU A 97 -30.29 18.14 1.90
CA LEU A 97 -30.79 16.87 2.41
C LEU A 97 -31.20 15.96 1.26
N ILE A 98 -31.36 14.69 1.57
CA ILE A 98 -31.88 13.72 0.62
C ILE A 98 -33.37 13.94 0.31
N SER A 99 -33.79 13.60 -0.91
CA SER A 99 -35.18 13.45 -1.29
C SER A 99 -35.60 11.98 -1.17
N GLY A 100 -36.74 11.68 -0.52
CA GLY A 100 -37.27 10.31 -0.48
C GLY A 100 -36.93 9.52 0.79
N GLU A 101 -36.71 8.21 0.65
CA GLU A 101 -36.64 7.23 1.75
C GLU A 101 -35.48 7.47 2.74
N LYS A 102 -35.73 7.15 4.02
CA LYS A 102 -34.84 7.45 5.16
C LYS A 102 -33.51 6.68 5.20
N GLU A 103 -33.33 5.63 4.41
CA GLU A 103 -32.16 4.73 4.50
C GLU A 103 -31.14 4.90 3.36
N SER A 104 -31.33 5.91 2.51
CA SER A 104 -30.42 6.19 1.39
C SER A 104 -29.52 7.40 1.70
N ALA A 105 -28.42 7.53 0.96
CA ALA A 105 -27.49 8.65 1.06
C ALA A 105 -27.16 9.21 -0.33
N TRP A 106 -26.82 10.49 -0.38
CA TRP A 106 -26.17 11.13 -1.54
C TRP A 106 -24.67 11.29 -1.27
N ALA A 107 -23.85 11.53 -2.29
CA ALA A 107 -22.39 11.54 -2.12
C ALA A 107 -21.91 12.64 -1.16
N GLY A 108 -22.51 13.84 -1.29
CA GLY A 108 -22.09 15.04 -0.59
C GLY A 108 -21.67 16.20 -1.48
N ILE A 109 -21.11 17.23 -0.83
CA ILE A 109 -20.44 18.34 -1.51
C ILE A 109 -18.96 18.00 -1.64
N ILE A 110 -18.48 17.79 -2.87
CA ILE A 110 -17.09 17.41 -3.17
C ILE A 110 -16.35 18.63 -3.71
N VAL A 111 -15.31 19.07 -3.02
CA VAL A 111 -14.41 20.14 -3.46
C VAL A 111 -13.17 19.51 -4.09
N ASP A 112 -13.04 19.63 -5.41
CA ASP A 112 -11.96 19.06 -6.23
C ASP A 112 -11.23 20.18 -6.98
N GLY A 113 -10.36 20.89 -6.27
CA GLY A 113 -9.59 22.04 -6.75
C GLY A 113 -10.32 23.38 -6.64
N GLY A 114 -11.63 23.37 -6.35
CA GLY A 114 -12.45 24.59 -6.23
C GLY A 114 -12.47 25.23 -4.85
N LYS A 115 -13.45 26.11 -4.65
CA LYS A 115 -13.69 26.82 -3.39
C LYS A 115 -15.15 26.70 -2.96
N ALA A 116 -15.39 26.25 -1.73
CA ALA A 116 -16.71 26.26 -1.11
C ALA A 116 -16.76 27.21 0.09
N ILE A 117 -17.78 28.06 0.13
CA ILE A 117 -18.08 28.97 1.25
C ILE A 117 -19.46 28.59 1.78
N LEU A 118 -19.53 28.02 2.97
CA LEU A 118 -20.75 27.43 3.55
C LEU A 118 -21.07 28.09 4.90
N ARG A 119 -21.92 29.12 4.87
CA ARG A 119 -22.34 29.85 6.08
C ARG A 119 -23.74 29.43 6.51
N SER A 120 -23.92 29.15 7.80
CA SER A 120 -25.19 28.73 8.38
C SER A 120 -25.93 27.72 7.50
N CYS A 121 -25.22 26.66 7.12
CA CYS A 121 -25.74 25.57 6.31
C CYS A 121 -26.06 24.37 7.19
N THR A 122 -27.11 23.61 6.85
CA THR A 122 -27.36 22.28 7.39
C THR A 122 -27.12 21.26 6.28
N ILE A 123 -26.17 20.35 6.46
CA ILE A 123 -25.85 19.30 5.48
C ILE A 123 -26.01 17.95 6.16
N ARG A 124 -26.88 17.13 5.58
CA ARG A 124 -27.31 15.88 6.21
C ARG A 124 -27.68 14.78 5.23
N ASP A 125 -27.73 13.58 5.78
CA ASP A 125 -28.13 12.35 5.09
C ASP A 125 -27.22 12.06 3.87
N ALA A 126 -25.94 12.45 3.94
CA ALA A 126 -24.92 12.21 2.92
C ALA A 126 -23.95 11.09 3.32
N ASP A 127 -23.28 10.48 2.35
CA ASP A 127 -22.12 9.61 2.62
C ASP A 127 -20.99 10.45 3.22
N THR A 128 -20.57 11.54 2.57
CA THR A 128 -19.69 12.52 3.18
C THR A 128 -20.32 13.90 3.09
N GLY A 129 -20.66 14.54 4.20
CA GLY A 129 -21.31 15.85 4.19
C GLY A 129 -20.54 16.88 3.35
N VAL A 130 -19.24 17.02 3.63
CA VAL A 130 -18.31 17.80 2.81
C VAL A 130 -17.00 17.03 2.64
N TYR A 131 -16.56 16.82 1.40
CA TYR A 131 -15.30 16.17 1.08
C TYR A 131 -14.38 17.11 0.32
N VAL A 132 -13.24 17.46 0.90
CA VAL A 132 -12.22 18.30 0.27
C VAL A 132 -11.06 17.41 -0.17
N ILE A 133 -10.95 17.18 -1.48
CA ILE A 133 -9.87 16.40 -2.09
C ILE A 133 -8.71 17.34 -2.45
N GLN A 134 -9.03 18.45 -3.09
CA GLN A 134 -8.13 19.54 -3.45
C GLN A 134 -8.90 20.86 -3.34
N GLY A 135 -8.22 21.98 -3.14
CA GLY A 135 -8.88 23.29 -3.05
C GLY A 135 -9.23 23.68 -1.61
N SER A 136 -10.30 24.46 -1.43
CA SER A 136 -10.59 25.07 -0.12
C SER A 136 -12.05 25.09 0.29
N VAL A 137 -12.30 24.91 1.59
CA VAL A 137 -13.60 25.14 2.20
C VAL A 137 -13.48 26.15 3.35
N PHE A 138 -14.41 27.10 3.39
CA PHE A 138 -14.68 27.95 4.55
C PHE A 138 -16.09 27.63 5.05
N MET A 139 -16.21 27.19 6.29
CA MET A 139 -17.50 26.93 6.94
C MET A 139 -17.65 27.76 8.20
N SER A 140 -18.80 28.38 8.38
CA SER A 140 -19.09 29.16 9.60
C SER A 140 -20.53 28.99 10.07
N GLY A 141 -20.75 28.64 11.33
CA GLY A 141 -22.09 28.57 11.91
C GLY A 141 -22.96 27.45 11.33
N SER A 142 -22.36 26.41 10.75
CA SER A 142 -23.03 25.34 10.01
C SER A 142 -23.23 24.07 10.87
N LEU A 143 -24.09 23.16 10.42
CA LEU A 143 -24.39 21.86 11.04
C LEU A 143 -24.17 20.73 10.02
N LEU A 144 -23.26 19.82 10.33
CA LEU A 144 -23.06 18.54 9.63
C LEU A 144 -23.61 17.42 10.50
N THR A 145 -24.68 16.76 10.06
CA THR A 145 -25.39 15.77 10.89
C THR A 145 -25.97 14.61 10.10
N LYS A 146 -26.01 13.41 10.69
CA LYS A 146 -26.57 12.19 10.08
C LYS A 146 -25.92 11.81 8.76
N ASN A 147 -24.65 12.15 8.61
CA ASN A 147 -23.82 11.71 7.49
C ASN A 147 -23.00 10.48 7.91
N HIS A 148 -22.49 9.71 6.94
CA HIS A 148 -21.50 8.68 7.27
C HIS A 148 -20.17 9.33 7.69
N TYR A 149 -19.67 10.30 6.92
CA TYR A 149 -18.62 11.23 7.33
C TYR A 149 -19.17 12.65 7.40
N GLY A 150 -18.87 13.39 8.47
CA GLY A 150 -19.23 14.80 8.58
C GLY A 150 -18.42 15.64 7.58
N LEU A 151 -17.12 15.83 7.87
CA LEU A 151 -16.17 16.55 7.02
C LEU A 151 -14.90 15.71 6.84
N THR A 152 -14.56 15.45 5.59
CA THR A 152 -13.30 14.80 5.21
C THR A 152 -12.43 15.79 4.45
N VAL A 153 -11.17 15.92 4.85
CA VAL A 153 -10.16 16.76 4.18
C VAL A 153 -8.96 15.89 3.87
N GLN A 154 -8.49 15.94 2.63
CA GLN A 154 -7.46 15.04 2.14
C GLN A 154 -6.33 15.79 1.44
N GLY A 155 -5.10 15.40 1.76
CA GLY A 155 -3.89 15.96 1.16
C GLY A 155 -3.45 17.28 1.81
N ARG A 156 -2.16 17.58 1.70
CA ARG A 156 -1.55 18.77 2.31
C ARG A 156 -1.94 20.09 1.63
N ASP A 157 -2.40 20.00 0.39
CA ASP A 157 -2.79 21.16 -0.42
C ASP A 157 -4.28 21.53 -0.25
N ALA A 158 -5.06 20.67 0.41
CA ALA A 158 -6.43 21.00 0.80
C ALA A 158 -6.44 21.92 2.02
N ALA A 159 -7.23 22.99 1.94
CA ALA A 159 -7.39 23.96 3.04
C ALA A 159 -8.83 23.95 3.55
N ALA A 160 -9.03 23.62 4.83
CA ALA A 160 -10.34 23.76 5.47
C ALA A 160 -10.25 24.72 6.66
N HIS A 161 -11.13 25.72 6.67
CA HIS A 161 -11.37 26.58 7.80
C HIS A 161 -12.80 26.37 8.30
N ILE A 162 -12.95 25.96 9.57
CA ILE A 162 -14.25 25.74 10.21
C ILE A 162 -14.38 26.60 11.47
N GLU A 163 -15.42 27.42 11.54
CA GLU A 163 -15.71 28.26 12.70
C GLU A 163 -17.15 28.03 13.19
N ALA A 164 -17.36 28.00 14.51
CA ALA A 164 -18.68 27.92 15.13
C ALA A 164 -19.59 26.82 14.54
N THR A 165 -19.00 25.71 14.08
CA THR A 165 -19.69 24.64 13.34
C THR A 165 -19.95 23.46 14.25
N GLN A 166 -21.12 22.84 14.09
CA GLN A 166 -21.52 21.62 14.79
C GLN A 166 -21.36 20.40 13.87
N VAL A 167 -20.63 19.39 14.32
CA VAL A 167 -20.44 18.11 13.61
C VAL A 167 -20.84 16.99 14.55
N THR A 168 -22.11 16.58 14.50
CA THR A 168 -22.74 15.73 15.51
C THR A 168 -23.72 14.74 14.88
N GLU A 169 -23.94 13.59 15.52
CA GLU A 169 -24.84 12.52 15.00
C GLU A 169 -24.44 11.96 13.64
N ASN A 170 -23.17 12.10 13.22
CA ASN A 170 -22.62 11.38 12.07
C ASN A 170 -22.07 10.02 12.51
N ASP A 171 -21.71 9.12 11.59
CA ASP A 171 -20.89 7.97 11.99
C ASP A 171 -19.50 8.42 12.40
N TYR A 172 -18.90 9.24 11.55
CA TYR A 172 -17.59 9.82 11.73
C TYR A 172 -17.69 11.34 11.63
N GLY A 173 -17.06 12.06 12.56
CA GLY A 173 -17.06 13.53 12.58
C GLY A 173 -16.08 14.13 11.57
N LEU A 174 -14.86 14.47 12.03
CA LEU A 174 -13.80 15.06 11.21
C LEU A 174 -12.73 14.04 10.80
N PHE A 175 -12.48 13.90 9.50
CA PHE A 175 -11.48 12.98 8.95
C PHE A 175 -10.39 13.75 8.18
N LEU A 176 -9.14 13.62 8.62
CA LEU A 176 -7.97 14.28 8.02
C LEU A 176 -7.01 13.26 7.44
N LEU A 177 -6.91 13.20 6.12
CA LEU A 177 -6.17 12.17 5.39
C LEU A 177 -4.95 12.76 4.70
N ASN A 178 -3.87 11.98 4.60
CA ASN A 178 -2.64 12.33 3.87
C ASN A 178 -2.04 13.70 4.27
N GLY A 179 -1.94 13.92 5.58
CA GLY A 179 -1.33 15.14 6.14
C GLY A 179 -2.18 16.40 6.01
N ALA A 180 -3.46 16.27 5.66
CA ALA A 180 -4.42 17.37 5.67
C ALA A 180 -4.48 18.05 7.04
N LYS A 181 -4.65 19.38 7.02
CA LYS A 181 -4.78 20.20 8.23
C LYS A 181 -6.00 21.10 8.11
N ILE A 182 -6.58 21.43 9.25
CA ILE A 182 -7.71 22.34 9.34
C ILE A 182 -7.38 23.48 10.29
N ASP A 183 -7.84 24.67 9.93
CA ASP A 183 -7.95 25.79 10.84
C ASP A 183 -9.35 25.73 11.48
N SER A 184 -9.41 25.66 12.81
CA SER A 184 -10.65 25.37 13.52
C SER A 184 -10.83 26.27 14.74
N LYS A 185 -12.01 26.88 14.87
CA LYS A 185 -12.34 27.77 15.99
C LYS A 185 -13.78 27.57 16.47
N ASP A 186 -13.99 27.51 17.79
CA ASP A 186 -15.31 27.47 18.43
C ASP A 186 -16.27 26.37 17.90
N ASN A 187 -15.74 25.25 17.42
CA ASN A 187 -16.53 24.13 16.88
C ASN A 187 -16.95 23.12 17.95
N ASN A 188 -18.07 22.43 17.73
CA ASN A 188 -18.50 21.28 18.52
C ASN A 188 -18.51 20.01 17.68
N VAL A 189 -17.51 19.16 17.86
CA VAL A 189 -17.36 17.86 17.18
C VAL A 189 -17.51 16.76 18.22
N LYS A 190 -18.76 16.42 18.55
CA LYS A 190 -19.09 15.46 19.61
C LYS A 190 -20.36 14.68 19.28
N GLY A 191 -20.48 13.48 19.85
CA GLY A 191 -21.70 12.67 19.70
C GLY A 191 -21.85 12.07 18.30
N ASN A 192 -20.73 11.85 17.60
CA ASN A 192 -20.69 11.01 16.41
C ASN A 192 -20.58 9.54 16.85
N ARG A 193 -21.23 8.63 16.12
CA ARG A 193 -21.47 7.23 16.55
C ARG A 193 -20.19 6.42 16.71
N LYS A 194 -19.23 6.57 15.80
CA LYS A 194 -17.98 5.79 15.77
C LYS A 194 -16.79 6.61 16.25
N LYS A 195 -16.49 7.74 15.60
CA LYS A 195 -15.41 8.65 16.02
C LYS A 195 -15.76 10.11 15.79
N ASP A 196 -15.40 10.97 16.74
CA ASP A 196 -15.53 12.42 16.58
C ASP A 196 -14.43 12.99 15.65
N SER A 197 -13.20 12.50 15.77
CA SER A 197 -12.11 12.91 14.87
C SER A 197 -11.16 11.76 14.57
N TYR A 198 -10.55 11.81 13.39
CA TYR A 198 -9.57 10.85 12.91
C TYR A 198 -8.57 11.53 11.99
N SER A 199 -7.30 11.13 12.09
CA SER A 199 -6.26 11.59 11.17
C SER A 199 -5.34 10.44 10.81
N SER A 200 -4.99 10.32 9.54
CA SER A 200 -4.06 9.31 9.05
C SER A 200 -3.24 9.84 7.89
N GLU A 201 -2.00 9.38 7.77
CA GLU A 201 -1.07 9.77 6.72
C GLU A 201 -0.31 8.54 6.24
N THR A 202 -0.18 8.40 4.92
CA THR A 202 0.64 7.35 4.33
C THR A 202 2.11 7.76 4.25
N LYS A 203 3.00 6.76 4.35
CA LYS A 203 4.42 6.93 4.05
C LYS A 203 4.64 6.70 2.56
N ASP A 204 5.23 7.67 1.88
CA ASP A 204 5.62 7.49 0.49
C ASP A 204 6.98 6.80 0.40
N TYR A 205 6.98 5.55 -0.06
CA TYR A 205 8.18 4.74 -0.23
C TYR A 205 8.89 4.97 -1.56
N HIS A 206 8.37 5.84 -2.43
CA HIS A 206 8.92 6.14 -3.76
C HIS A 206 9.37 4.89 -4.52
N LEU A 207 8.40 3.99 -4.79
CA LEU A 207 8.63 2.82 -5.64
C LEU A 207 9.25 3.26 -6.97
N GLN A 208 10.13 2.43 -7.53
CA GLN A 208 10.75 2.73 -8.81
C GLN A 208 9.69 2.71 -9.92
N VAL A 209 9.14 3.89 -10.24
CA VAL A 209 8.22 4.05 -11.35
C VAL A 209 8.98 4.22 -12.66
N LYS A 210 8.45 3.59 -13.70
CA LYS A 210 8.93 3.70 -15.06
C LYS A 210 8.48 5.04 -15.64
N GLU A 211 9.45 5.80 -16.14
CA GLU A 211 9.20 7.00 -16.94
C GLU A 211 10.08 6.94 -18.19
N TYR A 212 9.44 6.96 -19.35
CA TYR A 212 10.14 7.02 -20.62
C TYR A 212 10.45 8.48 -20.98
N LYS A 213 11.62 8.71 -21.58
CA LYS A 213 12.01 10.04 -22.07
C LYS A 213 12.01 10.08 -23.59
N ALA A 214 11.26 11.01 -24.15
CA ALA A 214 11.17 11.18 -25.59
C ALA A 214 12.46 11.77 -26.16
N ALA A 215 13.02 11.16 -27.19
CA ALA A 215 14.10 11.74 -27.97
C ALA A 215 13.63 13.01 -28.70
N LYS A 216 14.52 13.99 -28.91
CA LYS A 216 14.20 15.12 -29.78
C LYS A 216 14.07 14.60 -31.22
N LYS A 217 12.96 14.93 -31.89
CA LYS A 217 12.72 14.60 -33.30
C LYS A 217 12.48 15.87 -34.11
N GLY A 218 12.84 15.81 -35.39
CA GLY A 218 12.76 16.93 -36.35
C GLY A 218 11.35 17.23 -36.83
N GLU A 219 11.19 17.51 -38.12
CA GLU A 219 9.90 17.86 -38.72
C GLU A 219 8.80 16.82 -38.44
N SER A 220 7.56 17.30 -38.25
CA SER A 220 6.40 16.44 -38.04
C SER A 220 5.65 16.17 -39.34
N ARG A 221 5.07 14.96 -39.43
CA ARG A 221 4.02 14.66 -40.39
C ARG A 221 2.67 14.98 -39.75
N MET A 222 1.93 15.92 -40.34
CA MET A 222 0.61 16.31 -39.85
C MET A 222 -0.49 15.46 -40.46
N TYR A 223 -1.42 15.02 -39.62
CA TYR A 223 -2.67 14.38 -40.00
C TYR A 223 -3.86 15.21 -39.50
N ARG A 224 -4.97 15.20 -40.25
CA ARG A 224 -6.21 15.92 -39.90
C ARG A 224 -7.37 14.92 -39.77
N ASP A 225 -8.61 15.31 -40.04
CA ASP A 225 -9.69 14.35 -40.17
C ASP A 225 -9.52 13.49 -41.43
N GLU A 226 -9.06 12.25 -41.27
CA GLU A 226 -8.83 11.33 -42.39
C GLU A 226 -8.94 9.85 -41.98
N ALA A 227 -9.13 8.98 -42.99
CA ALA A 227 -9.18 7.53 -42.81
C ALA A 227 -7.93 6.87 -43.39
N LEU A 228 -7.25 6.06 -42.59
CA LEU A 228 -6.08 5.28 -42.97
C LEU A 228 -6.51 3.93 -43.52
N LEU A 229 -6.52 3.81 -44.85
CA LEU A 229 -6.93 2.58 -45.55
C LEU A 229 -5.74 1.62 -45.73
N GLY A 230 -5.99 0.32 -45.51
CA GLY A 230 -4.98 -0.71 -45.66
C GLY A 230 -3.90 -0.63 -44.58
N THR A 231 -2.64 -0.81 -44.96
CA THR A 231 -1.52 -0.75 -44.01
C THR A 231 -0.92 0.65 -43.97
N THR A 232 -0.96 1.29 -42.81
CA THR A 232 -0.23 2.54 -42.57
C THR A 232 0.85 2.34 -41.52
N VAL A 233 2.05 2.83 -41.82
CA VAL A 233 3.18 2.84 -40.89
C VAL A 233 3.48 4.28 -40.46
N TRP A 234 3.48 4.51 -39.16
CA TRP A 234 3.93 5.76 -38.56
C TRP A 234 5.33 5.62 -37.98
N GLN A 235 6.17 6.60 -38.32
CA GLN A 235 7.55 6.72 -37.88
C GLN A 235 7.89 8.20 -37.69
N GLY A 236 8.72 8.52 -36.70
CA GLY A 236 9.24 9.87 -36.53
C GLY A 236 8.38 10.70 -35.57
N ARG A 237 8.09 11.94 -35.94
CA ARG A 237 7.18 12.84 -35.21
C ARG A 237 5.87 12.95 -36.00
N ILE A 238 4.75 12.61 -35.39
CA ILE A 238 3.41 12.65 -35.97
C ILE A 238 2.61 13.69 -35.19
N GLU A 239 1.93 14.59 -35.90
CA GLU A 239 1.05 15.59 -35.29
C GLU A 239 -0.39 15.36 -35.75
N VAL A 240 -1.31 15.14 -34.82
CA VAL A 240 -2.72 14.85 -35.10
C VAL A 240 -3.56 16.08 -34.76
N ASN A 241 -4.29 16.60 -35.74
CA ASN A 241 -5.20 17.72 -35.61
C ASN A 241 -6.58 17.38 -36.21
N GLY A 242 -7.19 16.32 -35.69
CA GLY A 242 -8.48 15.79 -36.09
C GLY A 242 -8.70 14.39 -35.51
N ILE A 243 -9.70 13.68 -36.03
CA ILE A 243 -9.98 12.29 -35.70
C ILE A 243 -9.44 11.39 -36.81
N ILE A 244 -8.45 10.57 -36.49
CA ILE A 244 -7.86 9.59 -37.42
C ILE A 244 -8.61 8.27 -37.32
N ARG A 245 -9.20 7.83 -38.43
CA ARG A 245 -9.95 6.56 -38.46
C ARG A 245 -9.10 5.45 -39.08
N VAL A 246 -9.05 4.29 -38.44
CA VAL A 246 -8.46 3.05 -38.98
C VAL A 246 -9.60 2.04 -39.14
N PRO A 247 -10.19 1.87 -40.34
CA PRO A 247 -11.34 0.99 -40.54
C PRO A 247 -11.02 -0.50 -40.34
N GLU A 248 -12.06 -1.32 -40.20
CA GLU A 248 -12.04 -2.78 -39.88
C GLU A 248 -11.02 -3.64 -40.65
N ASN A 249 -10.74 -3.31 -41.92
CA ASN A 249 -9.79 -4.04 -42.77
C ASN A 249 -8.42 -3.35 -42.92
N SER A 250 -8.13 -2.40 -42.03
CA SER A 250 -6.91 -1.59 -42.06
C SER A 250 -6.08 -1.83 -40.80
N ARG A 251 -4.80 -1.49 -40.87
CA ARG A 251 -3.88 -1.59 -39.75
C ARG A 251 -3.01 -0.35 -39.64
N LEU A 252 -2.85 0.14 -38.41
CA LEU A 252 -1.91 1.18 -38.04
C LEU A 252 -0.75 0.57 -37.27
N ILE A 253 0.45 0.63 -37.85
CA ILE A 253 1.69 0.17 -37.24
C ILE A 253 2.50 1.40 -36.83
N ILE A 254 2.85 1.49 -35.56
CA ILE A 254 3.67 2.58 -35.02
C ILE A 254 4.98 1.97 -34.54
N ILE A 255 6.09 2.40 -35.15
CA ILE A 255 7.40 1.76 -34.92
C ILE A 255 8.16 2.43 -33.77
N PRO A 256 9.20 1.78 -33.20
CA PRO A 256 9.94 2.28 -32.05
C PRO A 256 10.44 3.73 -32.17
N GLY A 257 10.39 4.44 -31.06
CA GLY A 257 10.82 5.83 -30.93
C GLY A 257 9.84 6.86 -31.49
N THR A 258 8.71 6.46 -32.07
CA THR A 258 7.74 7.40 -32.67
C THR A 258 7.08 8.27 -31.59
N ILE A 259 6.88 9.55 -31.90
CA ILE A 259 6.18 10.50 -31.02
C ILE A 259 4.94 10.96 -31.76
N VAL A 260 3.77 10.66 -31.21
CA VAL A 260 2.45 11.08 -31.68
C VAL A 260 1.95 12.19 -30.76
N GLU A 261 1.72 13.38 -31.31
CA GLU A 261 1.29 14.56 -30.56
C GLU A 261 -0.07 15.03 -31.05
N PHE A 262 -1.00 15.19 -30.13
CA PHE A 262 -2.38 15.59 -30.42
C PHE A 262 -2.56 17.08 -30.10
N LYS A 263 -3.00 17.87 -31.07
CA LYS A 263 -3.38 19.28 -30.84
C LYS A 263 -4.68 19.35 -30.04
N LYS A 264 -4.79 20.31 -29.13
CA LYS A 264 -6.04 20.54 -28.42
C LYS A 264 -7.06 21.19 -29.35
N LYS A 265 -8.26 20.61 -29.39
CA LYS A 265 -9.45 21.18 -30.01
C LYS A 265 -10.62 20.92 -29.08
N ASP A 266 -11.21 22.00 -28.55
CA ASP A 266 -12.33 21.95 -27.61
C ASP A 266 -13.41 22.91 -28.12
N THR A 267 -14.40 22.41 -28.87
CA THR A 267 -15.41 23.26 -29.50
C THR A 267 -16.59 23.57 -28.59
N ASN A 268 -16.74 22.83 -27.49
CA ASN A 268 -17.84 22.96 -26.55
C ASN A 268 -17.42 23.62 -25.22
N ASN A 269 -16.16 24.07 -25.11
CA ASN A 269 -15.56 24.73 -23.94
C ASN A 269 -15.73 23.91 -22.65
N THR A 270 -15.59 22.59 -22.76
CA THR A 270 -15.66 21.68 -21.60
C THR A 270 -14.30 21.51 -20.92
N GLY A 271 -13.23 22.04 -21.53
CA GLY A 271 -11.84 21.83 -21.11
C GLY A 271 -11.20 20.59 -21.73
N ILE A 272 -11.98 19.74 -22.42
CA ILE A 272 -11.55 18.44 -22.97
C ILE A 272 -11.31 18.56 -24.47
N GLY A 273 -10.18 17.99 -24.92
CA GLY A 273 -9.83 17.89 -26.33
C GLY A 273 -10.60 16.78 -27.06
N GLU A 274 -10.95 17.05 -28.31
CA GLU A 274 -11.75 16.18 -29.19
C GLU A 274 -10.91 15.36 -30.18
N ASN A 275 -9.64 15.72 -30.37
CA ASN A 275 -8.76 15.05 -31.32
C ASN A 275 -8.28 13.70 -30.76
N GLY A 276 -8.15 12.69 -31.63
CA GLY A 276 -7.81 11.34 -31.19
C GLY A 276 -7.72 10.33 -32.33
N LEU A 277 -7.62 9.05 -31.96
CA LEU A 277 -7.64 7.93 -32.90
C LEU A 277 -8.94 7.14 -32.73
N LEU A 278 -9.51 6.66 -33.82
CA LEU A 278 -10.64 5.72 -33.86
C LEU A 278 -10.22 4.48 -34.65
N ILE A 279 -9.92 3.41 -33.93
CA ILE A 279 -9.42 2.13 -34.43
C ILE A 279 -10.57 1.13 -34.47
N GLN A 280 -11.02 0.78 -35.66
CA GLN A 280 -11.95 -0.33 -35.91
C GLN A 280 -11.22 -1.52 -36.55
N GLY A 281 -10.10 -1.27 -37.22
CA GLY A 281 -9.12 -2.27 -37.64
C GLY A 281 -8.15 -2.60 -36.52
N VAL A 282 -6.85 -2.75 -36.83
CA VAL A 282 -5.84 -3.16 -35.84
C VAL A 282 -4.82 -2.04 -35.58
N ILE A 283 -4.46 -1.82 -34.32
CA ILE A 283 -3.29 -1.02 -33.94
C ILE A 283 -2.17 -1.90 -33.38
N ILE A 284 -0.95 -1.65 -33.86
CA ILE A 284 0.29 -2.25 -33.35
C ILE A 284 1.26 -1.11 -33.05
N ALA A 285 1.30 -0.66 -31.79
CA ALA A 285 2.28 0.28 -31.29
C ALA A 285 3.33 -0.49 -30.48
N LYS A 286 4.44 -0.85 -31.14
CA LYS A 286 5.49 -1.67 -30.54
C LYS A 286 6.78 -0.89 -30.42
N GLY A 287 6.98 -0.29 -29.25
CA GLY A 287 8.22 0.37 -28.86
C GLY A 287 9.28 -0.63 -28.40
N THR A 288 10.36 -0.10 -27.84
CA THR A 288 11.38 -0.87 -27.10
C THR A 288 11.81 -0.07 -25.87
N LYS A 289 12.48 -0.70 -24.91
CA LYS A 289 13.04 -0.01 -23.72
C LYS A 289 13.89 1.21 -24.09
N ASP A 290 14.72 1.09 -25.13
CA ASP A 290 15.63 2.16 -25.56
C ASP A 290 14.96 3.16 -26.52
N ASN A 291 13.91 2.73 -27.23
CA ASN A 291 13.15 3.56 -28.17
C ASN A 291 11.64 3.42 -27.92
N PRO A 292 11.12 3.98 -26.82
CA PRO A 292 9.70 3.93 -26.49
C PRO A 292 8.87 4.80 -27.45
N ILE A 293 7.59 4.46 -27.59
CA ILE A 293 6.62 5.27 -28.37
C ILE A 293 5.88 6.22 -27.43
N PHE A 294 5.61 7.45 -27.87
CA PHE A 294 4.88 8.44 -27.08
C PHE A 294 3.55 8.84 -27.74
N PHE A 295 2.51 8.96 -26.93
CA PHE A 295 1.23 9.59 -27.26
C PHE A 295 0.98 10.70 -26.24
N ARG A 296 0.91 11.96 -26.66
CA ARG A 296 0.86 13.11 -25.75
C ARG A 296 0.21 14.36 -26.32
N SER A 297 -0.03 15.36 -25.48
CA SER A 297 -0.46 16.68 -25.92
C SER A 297 0.61 17.41 -26.74
N ALA A 298 0.21 18.06 -27.83
CA ALA A 298 1.04 18.96 -28.64
C ALA A 298 1.13 20.38 -28.04
N GLU A 299 0.36 20.68 -26.99
CA GLU A 299 0.33 22.00 -26.36
C GLU A 299 1.64 22.31 -25.63
N LYS A 300 1.97 23.61 -25.55
CA LYS A 300 3.16 24.07 -24.81
C LYS A 300 3.03 23.82 -23.31
N GLN A 301 1.84 24.07 -22.78
CA GLN A 301 1.46 23.72 -21.42
C GLN A 301 0.53 22.51 -21.51
N ARG A 302 1.10 21.32 -21.37
CA ARG A 302 0.32 20.10 -21.42
C ARG A 302 -0.53 19.98 -20.18
N ARG A 303 -1.81 19.66 -20.38
CA ARG A 303 -2.79 19.44 -19.31
C ARG A 303 -3.50 18.13 -19.58
N MET A 304 -3.90 17.50 -18.49
CA MET A 304 -4.80 16.35 -18.53
C MET A 304 -6.06 16.70 -19.34
N GLY A 305 -6.45 15.82 -20.26
CA GLY A 305 -7.62 16.05 -21.11
C GLY A 305 -7.38 16.92 -22.34
N ASP A 306 -6.14 17.20 -22.74
CA ASP A 306 -5.85 18.01 -23.94
C ASP A 306 -6.23 17.32 -25.26
N TRP A 307 -6.41 15.99 -25.24
CA TRP A 307 -6.87 15.19 -26.37
C TRP A 307 -7.79 14.06 -25.89
N ASP A 308 -8.61 13.50 -26.79
CA ASP A 308 -9.68 12.56 -26.42
C ASP A 308 -9.10 11.21 -25.98
N ALA A 309 -8.79 10.35 -26.94
CA ALA A 309 -8.38 8.97 -26.67
C ALA A 309 -7.76 8.27 -27.88
N ILE A 310 -7.11 7.13 -27.62
CA ILE A 310 -6.99 6.04 -28.58
C ILE A 310 -8.24 5.17 -28.41
N ASN A 311 -9.25 5.43 -29.22
CA ASN A 311 -10.50 4.68 -29.22
C ASN A 311 -10.34 3.39 -30.03
N ILE A 312 -10.57 2.20 -29.45
CA ILE A 312 -10.56 0.91 -30.15
C ILE A 312 -11.95 0.28 -30.05
N MET A 313 -12.63 0.10 -31.18
CA MET A 313 -14.08 -0.20 -31.21
C MET A 313 -14.36 -1.39 -32.12
N ASN A 314 -14.96 -2.45 -31.57
CA ASN A 314 -15.30 -3.69 -32.29
C ASN A 314 -14.08 -4.30 -33.00
N SER A 315 -12.93 -4.34 -32.31
CA SER A 315 -11.66 -4.86 -32.82
C SER A 315 -11.19 -6.07 -32.02
N ASP A 316 -11.96 -7.15 -32.12
CA ASP A 316 -11.74 -8.43 -31.43
C ASP A 316 -11.16 -9.52 -32.34
N ARG A 317 -11.17 -9.31 -33.66
CA ARG A 317 -10.63 -10.26 -34.66
C ARG A 317 -9.12 -10.46 -34.61
N ALA A 318 -8.41 -9.51 -34.04
CA ALA A 318 -6.97 -9.59 -33.81
C ALA A 318 -6.62 -8.83 -32.52
N GLN A 319 -5.52 -9.22 -31.89
CA GLN A 319 -5.03 -8.52 -30.71
C GLN A 319 -4.43 -7.16 -31.10
N ASN A 320 -4.92 -6.10 -30.47
CA ASN A 320 -4.34 -4.76 -30.54
C ASN A 320 -3.19 -4.67 -29.53
N LEU A 321 -2.01 -4.24 -29.97
CA LEU A 321 -0.79 -4.29 -29.17
C LEU A 321 -0.27 -2.90 -28.83
N ILE A 322 -0.10 -2.62 -27.54
CA ILE A 322 0.57 -1.44 -27.00
C ILE A 322 1.75 -1.91 -26.14
N GLU A 323 2.97 -1.81 -26.66
CA GLU A 323 4.18 -2.31 -26.01
C GLU A 323 5.23 -1.20 -25.90
N TYR A 324 5.86 -1.02 -24.74
CA TYR A 324 6.85 0.04 -24.50
C TYR A 324 6.38 1.44 -24.95
N CYS A 325 5.15 1.78 -24.59
CA CYS A 325 4.54 3.07 -24.90
C CYS A 325 4.41 3.96 -23.65
N GLN A 326 4.43 5.28 -23.83
CA GLN A 326 4.00 6.25 -22.82
C GLN A 326 2.81 7.05 -23.36
N ILE A 327 1.67 6.97 -22.65
CA ILE A 327 0.42 7.66 -22.99
C ILE A 327 0.14 8.69 -21.90
N GLU A 328 0.10 9.97 -22.28
CA GLU A 328 -0.03 11.08 -21.34
C GLU A 328 -0.97 12.19 -21.84
N ASP A 329 -1.51 12.95 -20.89
CA ASP A 329 -2.31 14.16 -21.10
C ASP A 329 -3.69 13.93 -21.75
N ALA A 330 -4.13 12.68 -21.87
CA ALA A 330 -5.39 12.31 -22.49
C ALA A 330 -6.58 12.52 -21.56
N TYR A 331 -7.76 12.64 -22.14
CA TYR A 331 -9.00 12.44 -21.42
C TYR A 331 -9.17 10.95 -21.08
N ARG A 332 -9.06 10.06 -22.07
CA ARG A 332 -9.00 8.60 -21.85
C ARG A 332 -7.81 8.05 -22.62
N GLY A 333 -6.72 7.68 -21.95
CA GLY A 333 -5.50 7.24 -22.62
C GLY A 333 -5.76 6.12 -23.65
N LEU A 334 -6.33 5.02 -23.18
CA LEU A 334 -6.94 3.98 -24.02
C LEU A 334 -8.43 3.86 -23.68
N HIS A 335 -9.28 3.83 -24.70
CA HIS A 335 -10.72 3.66 -24.54
C HIS A 335 -11.24 2.60 -25.51
N PHE A 336 -11.83 1.50 -25.03
CA PHE A 336 -12.20 0.43 -25.94
C PHE A 336 -13.41 -0.42 -25.54
N HIS A 337 -14.10 -0.92 -26.57
CA HIS A 337 -15.35 -1.69 -26.47
C HIS A 337 -15.29 -2.88 -27.42
N PHE A 338 -15.76 -4.06 -27.01
CA PHE A 338 -15.78 -5.26 -27.86
C PHE A 338 -14.43 -5.52 -28.55
N SER A 339 -13.35 -5.53 -27.78
CA SER A 339 -11.99 -5.54 -28.32
C SER A 339 -11.06 -6.52 -27.60
N ASN A 340 -10.01 -6.96 -28.29
CA ASN A 340 -8.90 -7.74 -27.72
C ASN A 340 -7.65 -6.85 -27.66
N VAL A 341 -7.17 -6.54 -26.45
CA VAL A 341 -6.10 -5.55 -26.24
C VAL A 341 -5.03 -6.09 -25.28
N ALA A 342 -3.77 -6.03 -25.69
CA ALA A 342 -2.61 -6.27 -24.84
C ALA A 342 -1.81 -4.98 -24.61
N VAL A 343 -1.56 -4.66 -23.35
CA VAL A 343 -0.72 -3.54 -22.91
C VAL A 343 0.44 -4.09 -22.11
N THR A 344 1.67 -3.86 -22.56
CA THR A 344 2.85 -4.46 -21.94
C THR A 344 3.99 -3.46 -21.81
N GLU A 345 4.66 -3.48 -20.65
CA GLU A 345 5.84 -2.65 -20.38
C GLU A 345 5.62 -1.14 -20.64
N SER A 346 4.40 -0.65 -20.46
CA SER A 346 4.00 0.71 -20.85
C SER A 346 3.80 1.64 -19.64
N VAL A 347 3.57 2.93 -19.90
CA VAL A 347 3.32 3.96 -18.90
C VAL A 347 2.07 4.73 -19.28
N LEU A 348 1.13 4.85 -18.35
CA LEU A 348 -0.04 5.72 -18.49
C LEU A 348 -0.06 6.72 -17.34
N ARG A 349 0.13 8.00 -17.67
CA ARG A 349 0.29 9.04 -16.66
C ARG A 349 -0.40 10.34 -17.02
N ASN A 350 -0.77 11.13 -16.02
CA ASN A 350 -1.39 12.45 -16.22
C ASN A 350 -2.61 12.40 -17.16
N ASN A 351 -3.37 11.29 -17.14
CA ASN A 351 -4.61 11.15 -17.90
C ASN A 351 -5.81 11.29 -16.96
N TYR A 352 -6.94 11.72 -17.51
CA TYR A 352 -8.18 11.74 -16.72
C TYR A 352 -8.60 10.30 -16.37
N ARG A 353 -8.57 9.42 -17.39
CA ARG A 353 -8.56 7.97 -17.20
C ARG A 353 -7.36 7.39 -17.93
N GLY A 354 -6.57 6.55 -17.25
CA GLY A 354 -5.51 5.80 -17.91
C GLY A 354 -6.10 4.87 -18.96
N ILE A 355 -6.93 3.92 -18.53
CA ILE A 355 -7.65 3.00 -19.42
C ILE A 355 -9.13 2.93 -19.02
N GLN A 356 -10.03 2.98 -20.00
CA GLN A 356 -11.44 2.69 -19.82
C GLN A 356 -11.91 1.66 -20.84
N PHE A 357 -12.61 0.60 -20.41
CA PHE A 357 -13.14 -0.39 -21.35
C PHE A 357 -14.38 -1.14 -20.89
N GLN A 358 -15.03 -1.79 -21.85
CA GLN A 358 -16.10 -2.75 -21.58
C GLN A 358 -16.17 -3.87 -22.61
N GLU A 359 -16.79 -4.99 -22.22
CA GLU A 359 -17.11 -6.12 -23.10
C GLU A 359 -15.87 -6.61 -23.89
N SER A 360 -14.72 -6.71 -23.22
CA SER A 360 -13.42 -6.90 -23.87
C SER A 360 -12.58 -7.99 -23.20
N ILE A 361 -11.56 -8.48 -23.92
CA ILE A 361 -10.53 -9.39 -23.40
C ILE A 361 -9.23 -8.59 -23.31
N VAL A 362 -8.65 -8.51 -22.12
CA VAL A 362 -7.56 -7.58 -21.85
C VAL A 362 -6.44 -8.23 -21.06
N GLU A 363 -5.21 -7.99 -21.53
CA GLU A 363 -4.00 -8.39 -20.85
C GLU A 363 -3.13 -7.15 -20.57
N ILE A 364 -2.80 -6.91 -19.30
CA ILE A 364 -1.97 -5.79 -18.89
C ILE A 364 -0.83 -6.30 -18.03
N ARG A 365 0.41 -6.13 -18.50
CA ARG A 365 1.62 -6.60 -17.81
C ARG A 365 2.72 -5.55 -17.71
N GLY A 366 3.45 -5.51 -16.59
CA GLY A 366 4.65 -4.67 -16.46
C GLY A 366 4.41 -3.17 -16.65
N THR A 367 3.15 -2.72 -16.52
CA THR A 367 2.68 -1.39 -16.90
C THR A 367 2.50 -0.51 -15.67
N HIS A 368 2.84 0.76 -15.79
CA HIS A 368 2.82 1.72 -14.69
C HIS A 368 1.73 2.77 -14.89
N PHE A 369 0.90 2.97 -13.87
CA PHE A 369 -0.19 3.94 -13.84
C PHE A 369 0.06 4.94 -12.72
N TYR A 370 0.30 6.21 -13.03
CA TYR A 370 0.49 7.22 -11.99
C TYR A 370 0.06 8.63 -12.38
N GLY A 371 -0.39 9.41 -11.39
CA GLY A 371 -0.86 10.78 -11.60
C GLY A 371 -2.11 10.87 -12.47
N ASN A 372 -2.89 9.79 -12.58
CA ASN A 372 -4.18 9.82 -13.29
C ASN A 372 -5.31 10.12 -12.29
N LYS A 373 -6.41 10.73 -12.75
CA LYS A 373 -7.63 10.83 -11.91
C LYS A 373 -8.24 9.43 -11.68
N SER A 374 -8.19 8.55 -12.67
CA SER A 374 -8.46 7.12 -12.50
C SER A 374 -7.45 6.28 -13.27
N ALA A 375 -6.85 5.28 -12.64
CA ALA A 375 -5.91 4.41 -13.31
C ALA A 375 -6.61 3.53 -14.36
N LEU A 376 -7.65 2.80 -13.95
CA LEU A 376 -8.37 1.87 -14.82
C LEU A 376 -9.84 1.72 -14.41
N GLN A 377 -10.73 1.79 -15.41
CA GLN A 377 -12.15 1.46 -15.27
C GLN A 377 -12.55 0.38 -16.28
N ALA A 378 -13.18 -0.69 -15.82
CA ALA A 378 -13.60 -1.78 -16.69
C ALA A 378 -14.98 -2.32 -16.35
N ARG A 379 -15.68 -2.80 -17.37
CA ARG A 379 -17.00 -3.40 -17.22
C ARG A 379 -17.20 -4.64 -18.10
N ASP A 380 -17.90 -5.65 -17.60
CA ASP A 380 -18.37 -6.79 -18.40
C ASP A 380 -17.22 -7.46 -19.21
N SER A 381 -16.01 -7.60 -18.64
CA SER A 381 -14.77 -8.00 -19.35
C SER A 381 -13.97 -9.11 -18.66
N GLU A 382 -13.05 -9.72 -19.41
CA GLU A 382 -12.05 -10.68 -18.92
C GLU A 382 -10.67 -10.01 -18.85
N ILE A 383 -10.02 -10.05 -17.69
CA ILE A 383 -8.82 -9.24 -17.41
C ILE A 383 -7.73 -10.11 -16.77
N ILE A 384 -6.56 -10.16 -17.43
CA ILE A 384 -5.30 -10.61 -16.82
C ILE A 384 -4.46 -9.37 -16.53
N PHE A 385 -4.10 -9.20 -15.26
CA PHE A 385 -3.43 -8.01 -14.77
C PHE A 385 -2.25 -8.41 -13.86
N SER A 386 -1.02 -8.39 -14.39
CA SER A 386 0.16 -8.84 -13.63
C SER A 386 1.37 -7.92 -13.67
N ASP A 387 2.16 -7.94 -12.59
CA ASP A 387 3.46 -7.23 -12.53
C ASP A 387 3.34 -5.71 -12.78
N ASN A 388 2.19 -5.11 -12.47
CA ASN A 388 1.92 -3.69 -12.71
C ASN A 388 2.15 -2.85 -11.45
N ILE A 389 2.41 -1.55 -11.65
CA ILE A 389 2.50 -0.56 -10.57
C ILE A 389 1.40 0.49 -10.76
N ILE A 390 0.57 0.66 -9.73
CA ILE A 390 -0.53 1.63 -9.69
C ILE A 390 -0.29 2.53 -8.48
N TYR A 391 0.15 3.76 -8.74
CA TYR A 391 0.74 4.63 -7.72
C TYR A 391 0.31 6.09 -7.87
N HIS A 392 -0.10 6.76 -6.78
CA HIS A 392 -0.51 8.19 -6.79
C HIS A 392 -1.54 8.53 -7.89
N ASN A 393 -2.58 7.72 -8.01
CA ASN A 393 -3.76 8.09 -8.77
C ASN A 393 -4.85 8.56 -7.80
N SER A 394 -5.82 9.34 -8.26
CA SER A 394 -6.95 9.69 -7.39
C SER A 394 -7.80 8.45 -7.05
N SER A 395 -8.03 7.57 -8.03
CA SER A 395 -8.57 6.22 -7.83
C SER A 395 -7.72 5.19 -8.57
N GLY A 396 -7.54 4.01 -7.95
CA GLY A 396 -6.84 2.87 -8.53
C GLY A 396 -7.69 2.15 -9.59
N LEU A 397 -8.02 0.89 -9.31
CA LEU A 397 -8.74 0.00 -10.24
C LEU A 397 -10.23 -0.09 -9.86
N ASN A 398 -11.13 0.20 -10.79
CA ASN A 398 -12.58 0.10 -10.58
C ASN A 398 -13.23 -0.82 -11.61
N LEU A 399 -13.75 -1.96 -11.13
CA LEU A 399 -14.16 -3.08 -11.95
C LEU A 399 -15.62 -3.46 -11.65
N PHE A 400 -16.46 -3.51 -12.70
CA PHE A 400 -17.85 -3.91 -12.61
C PHE A 400 -18.18 -5.12 -13.49
N ARG A 401 -18.66 -6.23 -12.91
CA ARG A 401 -18.96 -7.48 -13.63
C ARG A 401 -17.81 -7.99 -14.49
N ASN A 402 -16.61 -8.04 -13.92
CA ASN A 402 -15.43 -8.58 -14.61
C ASN A 402 -15.02 -9.94 -14.04
N SER A 403 -14.45 -10.80 -14.89
CA SER A 403 -13.58 -11.88 -14.47
C SER A 403 -12.15 -11.35 -14.40
N LEU A 404 -11.51 -11.46 -13.24
CA LEU A 404 -10.23 -10.81 -12.96
C LEU A 404 -9.22 -11.83 -12.45
N ILE A 405 -8.04 -11.85 -13.07
CA ILE A 405 -6.81 -12.43 -12.52
C ILE A 405 -5.84 -11.28 -12.25
N LEU A 406 -5.57 -11.00 -10.97
CA LEU A 406 -4.72 -9.90 -10.52
C LEU A 406 -3.53 -10.44 -9.71
N LYS A 407 -2.34 -10.50 -10.33
CA LYS A 407 -1.15 -11.17 -9.74
C LYS A 407 0.11 -10.31 -9.67
N ASP A 408 0.82 -10.36 -8.55
CA ASP A 408 2.15 -9.75 -8.42
C ASP A 408 2.20 -8.23 -8.72
N ASN A 409 1.14 -7.49 -8.38
CA ASN A 409 1.05 -6.04 -8.60
C ASN A 409 1.38 -5.25 -7.32
N ALA A 410 1.83 -4.01 -7.51
CA ALA A 410 1.95 -3.01 -6.44
C ALA A 410 0.90 -1.90 -6.64
N ILE A 411 -0.13 -1.87 -5.79
CA ILE A 411 -1.21 -0.87 -5.80
C ILE A 411 -1.06 0.00 -4.56
N THR A 412 -0.42 1.16 -4.71
CA THR A 412 0.07 1.92 -3.56
C THR A 412 -0.27 3.41 -3.62
N ASN A 413 -0.53 4.02 -2.46
CA ASN A 413 -0.69 5.47 -2.33
C ASN A 413 -1.69 6.10 -3.32
N ASN A 414 -2.78 5.40 -3.66
CA ASN A 414 -3.89 6.02 -4.37
C ASN A 414 -4.79 6.77 -3.38
N GLU A 415 -5.31 7.93 -3.78
CA GLU A 415 -6.05 8.83 -2.89
C GLU A 415 -7.34 8.19 -2.35
N GLN A 416 -7.98 7.32 -3.12
CA GLN A 416 -9.20 6.60 -2.74
C GLN A 416 -8.93 5.10 -2.60
N GLU A 417 -9.71 4.26 -3.26
CA GLU A 417 -9.49 2.82 -3.30
C GLU A 417 -8.25 2.41 -4.12
N GLY A 418 -7.58 1.34 -3.68
CA GLY A 418 -6.61 0.61 -4.49
C GLY A 418 -7.30 -0.25 -5.55
N LEU A 419 -8.19 -1.16 -5.12
CA LEU A 419 -8.99 -2.00 -6.00
C LEU A 419 -10.45 -2.09 -5.51
N ARG A 420 -11.38 -1.78 -6.41
CA ARG A 420 -12.82 -1.99 -6.23
C ARG A 420 -13.35 -3.00 -7.26
N VAL A 421 -14.02 -4.04 -6.77
CA VAL A 421 -14.69 -5.06 -7.58
C VAL A 421 -16.16 -5.11 -7.19
N ARG A 422 -17.05 -4.94 -8.17
CA ARG A 422 -18.50 -5.05 -7.99
C ARG A 422 -19.09 -6.09 -8.93
N GLU A 423 -19.93 -7.00 -8.41
CA GLU A 423 -20.59 -8.06 -9.19
C GLU A 423 -19.62 -8.93 -10.03
N GLY A 424 -18.35 -9.03 -9.62
CA GLY A 424 -17.30 -9.71 -10.38
C GLY A 424 -16.87 -11.06 -9.81
N VAL A 425 -15.94 -11.71 -10.49
CA VAL A 425 -15.25 -12.94 -10.03
C VAL A 425 -13.75 -12.67 -9.97
N PRO A 426 -13.22 -12.18 -8.82
CA PRO A 426 -11.81 -11.87 -8.67
C PRO A 426 -10.97 -13.04 -8.15
N ASP A 427 -9.80 -13.23 -8.77
CA ASP A 427 -8.66 -14.00 -8.25
C ASP A 427 -7.48 -13.04 -8.02
N VAL A 428 -7.19 -12.71 -6.76
CA VAL A 428 -6.22 -11.69 -6.35
C VAL A 428 -5.11 -12.35 -5.54
N GLU A 429 -3.92 -12.48 -6.14
CA GLU A 429 -2.82 -13.26 -5.58
C GLU A 429 -1.46 -12.53 -5.59
N GLY A 430 -0.70 -12.57 -4.50
CA GLY A 430 0.70 -12.11 -4.52
C GLY A 430 0.88 -10.59 -4.64
N ASN A 431 -0.13 -9.78 -4.31
CA ASN A 431 -0.08 -8.34 -4.50
C ASN A 431 0.34 -7.58 -3.25
N LEU A 432 1.00 -6.44 -3.45
CA LEU A 432 1.21 -5.41 -2.45
C LEU A 432 0.14 -4.31 -2.60
N ILE A 433 -0.65 -4.07 -1.56
CA ILE A 433 -1.73 -3.08 -1.54
C ILE A 433 -1.55 -2.18 -0.31
N ASP A 434 -0.87 -1.05 -0.51
CA ASP A 434 -0.35 -0.24 0.59
C ASP A 434 -0.69 1.25 0.51
N GLY A 435 -1.06 1.87 1.63
CA GLY A 435 -1.15 3.34 1.70
C GLY A 435 -2.29 3.98 0.90
N ASN A 436 -3.24 3.19 0.39
CA ASN A 436 -4.46 3.73 -0.24
C ASN A 436 -5.44 4.17 0.86
N ARG A 437 -6.51 4.93 0.54
CA ARG A 437 -7.56 5.18 1.56
C ARG A 437 -8.24 3.87 1.98
N HIS A 438 -8.64 3.08 0.99
CA HIS A 438 -9.11 1.71 1.17
C HIS A 438 -8.27 0.76 0.31
N GLY A 439 -7.83 -0.37 0.85
CA GLY A 439 -7.07 -1.36 0.09
C GLY A 439 -7.94 -2.06 -0.96
N LEU A 440 -8.75 -3.01 -0.51
CA LEU A 440 -9.67 -3.82 -1.31
C LEU A 440 -11.12 -3.54 -0.93
N MET A 441 -11.95 -3.24 -1.94
CA MET A 441 -13.40 -3.11 -1.78
C MET A 441 -14.12 -4.10 -2.70
N VAL A 442 -14.86 -5.04 -2.13
CA VAL A 442 -15.54 -6.10 -2.88
C VAL A 442 -17.02 -6.07 -2.53
N THR A 443 -17.84 -5.89 -3.55
CA THR A 443 -19.29 -5.76 -3.40
C THR A 443 -20.03 -6.72 -4.34
N ASP A 444 -21.01 -7.45 -3.82
CA ASP A 444 -21.90 -8.34 -4.58
C ASP A 444 -21.17 -9.39 -5.44
N ALA A 445 -19.95 -9.77 -5.05
CA ALA A 445 -19.20 -10.86 -5.69
C ALA A 445 -19.70 -12.22 -5.19
N VAL A 446 -20.04 -13.13 -6.10
CA VAL A 446 -20.60 -14.46 -5.76
C VAL A 446 -19.52 -15.52 -5.56
N TYR A 447 -18.33 -15.30 -6.10
CA TYR A 447 -17.14 -16.14 -5.97
C TYR A 447 -15.91 -15.26 -6.00
N GLY A 448 -14.85 -15.62 -5.28
CA GLY A 448 -13.56 -14.94 -5.40
C GLY A 448 -12.52 -15.46 -4.41
N THR A 449 -11.25 -15.28 -4.78
CA THR A 449 -10.09 -15.68 -3.99
C THR A 449 -9.18 -14.48 -3.75
N PHE A 450 -8.78 -14.29 -2.50
CA PHE A 450 -7.82 -13.28 -2.08
C PHE A 450 -6.71 -14.01 -1.32
N GLY A 451 -5.66 -14.37 -2.05
CA GLY A 451 -4.59 -15.26 -1.59
C GLY A 451 -3.24 -14.55 -1.48
N HIS A 452 -2.46 -14.79 -0.43
CA HIS A 452 -1.03 -14.42 -0.44
C HIS A 452 -0.74 -12.94 -0.77
N ASN A 453 -1.57 -12.00 -0.31
CA ASN A 453 -1.36 -10.56 -0.50
C ASN A 453 -0.80 -9.90 0.76
N VAL A 454 -0.08 -8.78 0.59
CA VAL A 454 0.27 -7.86 1.68
C VAL A 454 -0.58 -6.61 1.55
N ILE A 455 -1.51 -6.43 2.48
CA ILE A 455 -2.51 -5.35 2.49
C ILE A 455 -2.27 -4.51 3.74
N SER A 456 -1.54 -3.40 3.56
CA SER A 456 -0.95 -2.68 4.69
C SER A 456 -1.11 -1.17 4.64
N HIS A 457 -1.07 -0.52 5.81
CA HIS A 457 -1.04 0.95 5.93
C HIS A 457 -2.13 1.72 5.15
N ASN A 458 -3.22 1.06 4.74
CA ASN A 458 -4.32 1.77 4.09
C ASN A 458 -4.98 2.66 5.15
N LEU A 459 -5.33 3.90 4.79
CA LEU A 459 -5.69 4.93 5.74
C LEU A 459 -6.94 4.57 6.54
N GLU A 460 -7.82 3.74 6.00
CA GLU A 460 -9.01 3.25 6.67
C GLU A 460 -9.06 1.73 6.75
N SER A 461 -9.50 1.05 5.69
CA SER A 461 -9.75 -0.39 5.73
C SER A 461 -8.80 -1.13 4.80
N GLY A 462 -8.29 -2.29 5.26
CA GLY A 462 -7.52 -3.20 4.42
C GLY A 462 -8.40 -3.90 3.38
N ILE A 463 -9.35 -4.73 3.84
CA ILE A 463 -10.33 -5.44 3.02
C ILE A 463 -11.74 -5.06 3.47
N SER A 464 -12.64 -4.76 2.54
CA SER A 464 -14.06 -4.57 2.82
C SER A 464 -14.90 -5.48 1.92
N LEU A 465 -15.73 -6.32 2.52
CA LEU A 465 -16.71 -7.18 1.84
C LEU A 465 -18.13 -6.68 2.12
N LYS A 466 -18.94 -6.56 1.07
CA LYS A 466 -20.37 -6.22 1.17
C LYS A 466 -21.20 -7.08 0.22
N GLY A 467 -22.21 -7.80 0.72
CA GLY A 467 -23.12 -8.58 -0.12
C GLY A 467 -22.45 -9.75 -0.86
N THR A 468 -21.27 -10.21 -0.42
CA THR A 468 -20.51 -11.24 -1.16
C THR A 468 -20.90 -12.65 -0.75
N ASN A 469 -20.60 -13.65 -1.57
CA ASN A 469 -20.74 -15.06 -1.22
C ASN A 469 -19.55 -15.87 -1.75
N ASN A 470 -19.33 -17.07 -1.20
CA ASN A 470 -18.24 -18.00 -1.58
C ASN A 470 -16.86 -17.33 -1.76
N ILE A 471 -16.50 -16.42 -0.87
CA ILE A 471 -15.20 -15.78 -0.87
C ILE A 471 -14.20 -16.59 -0.04
N GLU A 472 -12.98 -16.76 -0.54
CA GLU A 472 -11.86 -17.26 0.26
C GLU A 472 -10.83 -16.15 0.47
N ILE A 473 -10.46 -15.90 1.73
CA ILE A 473 -9.36 -15.01 2.13
C ILE A 473 -8.31 -15.86 2.83
N SER A 474 -7.16 -16.09 2.19
CA SER A 474 -6.12 -16.97 2.75
C SER A 474 -4.69 -16.54 2.51
N GLY A 475 -3.80 -16.82 3.48
CA GLY A 475 -2.37 -16.53 3.36
C GLY A 475 -2.00 -15.05 3.27
N ASN A 476 -2.90 -14.13 3.64
CA ASN A 476 -2.65 -12.69 3.52
C ASN A 476 -2.01 -12.12 4.79
N VAL A 477 -1.20 -11.08 4.60
CA VAL A 477 -0.82 -10.12 5.65
C VAL A 477 -1.80 -8.95 5.57
N VAL A 478 -2.57 -8.71 6.62
CA VAL A 478 -3.46 -7.55 6.75
C VAL A 478 -3.01 -6.74 7.96
N GLN A 479 -2.14 -5.74 7.72
CA GLN A 479 -1.36 -5.11 8.79
C GLN A 479 -1.34 -3.58 8.77
N GLY A 480 -1.50 -2.94 9.92
CA GLY A 480 -1.25 -1.51 10.04
C GLY A 480 -2.27 -0.62 9.32
N ASN A 481 -3.43 -1.15 8.92
CA ASN A 481 -4.49 -0.34 8.33
C ASN A 481 -5.12 0.55 9.41
N GLY A 482 -5.46 1.80 9.07
CA GLY A 482 -5.73 2.85 10.03
C GLY A 482 -7.01 2.66 10.87
N LEU A 483 -8.00 1.95 10.33
CA LEU A 483 -9.20 1.50 11.02
C LEU A 483 -9.22 -0.04 11.08
N ASN A 484 -10.02 -0.70 10.25
CA ASN A 484 -10.21 -2.14 10.31
C ASN A 484 -9.27 -2.88 9.34
N GLY A 485 -8.75 -4.04 9.76
CA GLY A 485 -8.07 -4.95 8.85
C GLY A 485 -9.03 -5.49 7.80
N ILE A 486 -10.04 -6.23 8.25
CA ILE A 486 -11.11 -6.79 7.41
C ILE A 486 -12.46 -6.30 7.92
N ASN A 487 -13.28 -5.71 7.06
CA ASN A 487 -14.65 -5.31 7.35
C ASN A 487 -15.64 -6.15 6.54
N ILE A 488 -16.69 -6.66 7.19
CA ILE A 488 -17.62 -7.62 6.59
C ILE A 488 -19.07 -7.21 6.85
N GLN A 489 -19.83 -7.10 5.77
CA GLN A 489 -21.27 -6.83 5.80
C GLN A 489 -22.02 -7.77 4.86
N ASP A 490 -23.04 -8.46 5.37
CA ASP A 490 -23.95 -9.31 4.60
C ASP A 490 -23.22 -10.27 3.65
N SER A 491 -22.13 -10.87 4.14
CA SER A 491 -21.17 -11.58 3.29
C SER A 491 -20.86 -12.98 3.78
N GLY A 492 -20.72 -13.91 2.84
CA GLY A 492 -20.25 -15.27 3.09
C GLY A 492 -18.80 -15.49 2.68
N ALA A 493 -17.96 -15.95 3.61
CA ALA A 493 -16.53 -16.18 3.35
C ALA A 493 -15.87 -17.24 4.25
N VAL A 494 -14.78 -17.83 3.76
CA VAL A 494 -13.81 -18.59 4.54
C VAL A 494 -12.57 -17.74 4.73
N ILE A 495 -12.23 -17.42 5.97
CA ILE A 495 -11.06 -16.61 6.33
C ILE A 495 -10.07 -17.50 7.07
N ARG A 496 -8.95 -17.86 6.43
CA ARG A 496 -8.01 -18.83 6.99
C ARG A 496 -6.54 -18.57 6.70
N GLY A 497 -5.65 -18.89 7.65
CA GLY A 497 -4.21 -18.82 7.42
C GLY A 497 -3.67 -17.40 7.22
N ASN A 498 -4.37 -16.37 7.70
CA ASN A 498 -3.95 -14.98 7.55
C ASN A 498 -3.20 -14.47 8.79
N LEU A 499 -2.30 -13.51 8.59
CA LEU A 499 -1.72 -12.67 9.64
C LEU A 499 -2.44 -11.32 9.68
N ILE A 500 -3.28 -11.10 10.68
CA ILE A 500 -4.12 -9.90 10.84
C ILE A 500 -3.66 -9.15 12.09
N SER A 501 -2.89 -8.09 11.92
CA SER A 501 -2.21 -7.45 13.05
C SER A 501 -2.04 -5.94 12.98
N ASP A 502 -1.88 -5.30 14.13
CA ASP A 502 -1.52 -3.88 14.24
C ASP A 502 -2.48 -2.91 13.49
N ASN A 503 -3.72 -3.33 13.19
CA ASN A 503 -4.74 -2.44 12.60
C ASN A 503 -5.31 -1.50 13.68
N GLY A 504 -5.60 -0.25 13.33
CA GLY A 504 -5.87 0.84 14.28
C GLY A 504 -7.16 0.70 15.08
N GLU A 505 -8.15 -0.04 14.58
CA GLU A 505 -9.37 -0.41 15.28
C GLU A 505 -9.50 -1.91 15.44
N ARG A 506 -10.10 -2.61 14.47
CA ARG A 506 -10.39 -4.04 14.60
C ARG A 506 -9.56 -4.85 13.63
N GLY A 507 -9.14 -6.04 14.05
CA GLY A 507 -8.59 -7.03 13.12
C GLY A 507 -9.65 -7.42 12.09
N ILE A 508 -10.80 -7.89 12.57
CA ILE A 508 -11.98 -8.20 11.77
C ILE A 508 -13.21 -7.54 12.41
N GLY A 509 -13.92 -6.71 11.64
CA GLY A 509 -15.21 -6.11 12.02
C GLY A 509 -16.36 -6.74 11.23
N ILE A 510 -17.44 -7.14 11.91
CA ILE A 510 -18.54 -7.90 11.32
C ILE A 510 -19.88 -7.27 11.66
N GLN A 511 -20.63 -6.90 10.62
CA GLN A 511 -22.04 -6.56 10.74
C GLN A 511 -22.95 -7.76 10.49
N SER A 512 -22.60 -8.62 9.53
CA SER A 512 -23.37 -9.82 9.19
C SER A 512 -22.45 -10.74 8.39
N PHE A 513 -22.38 -12.01 8.77
CA PHE A 513 -21.40 -12.96 8.24
C PHE A 513 -21.94 -14.38 8.22
N GLN A 514 -21.72 -15.08 7.10
CA GLN A 514 -21.98 -16.50 6.96
C GLN A 514 -20.72 -17.24 6.55
N GLY A 515 -20.08 -17.95 7.47
CA GLY A 515 -18.89 -18.71 7.13
C GLY A 515 -18.06 -19.07 8.35
N ILE A 516 -16.75 -19.19 8.14
CA ILE A 516 -15.82 -19.57 9.19
C ILE A 516 -14.54 -18.72 9.15
N ILE A 517 -14.11 -18.31 10.34
CA ILE A 517 -12.81 -17.69 10.59
C ILE A 517 -11.97 -18.71 11.35
N THR A 518 -10.89 -19.23 10.76
CA THR A 518 -10.13 -20.33 11.38
C THR A 518 -8.67 -20.34 10.97
N ALA A 519 -7.78 -20.85 11.83
CA ALA A 519 -6.34 -20.95 11.57
C ALA A 519 -5.68 -19.62 11.18
N ASN A 520 -6.13 -18.49 11.75
CA ASN A 520 -5.49 -17.18 11.57
C ASN A 520 -4.67 -16.79 12.80
N ASN A 521 -3.66 -15.95 12.57
CA ASN A 521 -2.98 -15.18 13.60
C ASN A 521 -3.63 -13.79 13.67
N ILE A 522 -4.42 -13.53 14.72
CA ILE A 522 -5.13 -12.26 14.90
C ILE A 522 -4.68 -11.61 16.20
N LEU A 523 -3.91 -10.54 16.13
CA LEU A 523 -3.25 -9.99 17.31
C LEU A 523 -2.94 -8.50 17.19
N ARG A 524 -2.79 -7.82 18.33
CA ARG A 524 -2.28 -6.43 18.41
C ARG A 524 -3.09 -5.42 17.60
N ASN A 525 -4.34 -5.71 17.29
CA ASN A 525 -5.26 -4.72 16.73
C ASN A 525 -5.75 -3.78 17.84
N GLY A 526 -6.13 -2.54 17.50
CA GLY A 526 -6.38 -1.46 18.45
C GLY A 526 -7.47 -1.76 19.47
N LEU A 527 -8.74 -1.68 19.05
CA LEU A 527 -9.90 -1.91 19.91
C LEU A 527 -10.10 -3.40 20.19
N TYR A 528 -10.16 -4.23 19.13
CA TYR A 528 -10.47 -5.65 19.22
C TYR A 528 -9.80 -6.44 18.09
N ASN A 529 -9.45 -7.70 18.33
CA ASN A 529 -9.09 -8.62 17.26
C ASN A 529 -10.32 -9.00 16.42
N LEU A 530 -11.47 -9.23 17.06
CA LEU A 530 -12.76 -9.49 16.42
C LEU A 530 -13.84 -8.62 17.06
N GLY A 531 -14.58 -7.86 16.25
CA GLY A 531 -15.74 -7.08 16.70
C GLY A 531 -17.00 -7.42 15.92
N ILE A 532 -18.07 -7.78 16.63
CA ILE A 532 -19.38 -8.14 16.07
C ILE A 532 -20.37 -7.02 16.40
N ASP A 533 -20.76 -6.27 15.38
CA ASP A 533 -21.78 -5.23 15.48
C ASP A 533 -23.19 -5.77 15.17
N GLY A 534 -23.28 -6.91 14.48
CA GLY A 534 -24.50 -7.64 14.13
C GLY A 534 -25.09 -8.50 15.23
N GLN A 535 -26.22 -9.16 14.94
CA GLN A 535 -26.94 -10.02 15.89
C GLN A 535 -26.63 -11.52 15.73
N THR A 536 -26.01 -11.91 14.62
CA THR A 536 -25.73 -13.31 14.26
C THR A 536 -24.45 -13.81 14.91
N ASP A 537 -24.48 -15.03 15.44
CA ASP A 537 -23.29 -15.69 15.98
C ASP A 537 -22.24 -15.93 14.89
N VAL A 538 -20.95 -15.83 15.25
CA VAL A 538 -19.82 -15.90 14.31
C VAL A 538 -18.92 -17.09 14.66
N PRO A 539 -18.77 -18.08 13.75
CA PRO A 539 -17.81 -19.17 13.92
C PRO A 539 -16.36 -18.70 13.78
N ALA A 540 -15.59 -18.72 14.88
CA ALA A 540 -14.23 -18.18 14.95
C ALA A 540 -13.22 -19.12 15.65
N ARG A 541 -13.40 -20.44 15.49
CA ARG A 541 -12.61 -21.48 16.18
C ARG A 541 -11.23 -21.66 15.57
N MET A 542 -10.30 -22.17 16.36
CA MET A 542 -8.94 -22.51 15.96
C MET A 542 -8.15 -21.32 15.42
N ASN A 543 -8.35 -20.13 15.98
CA ASN A 543 -7.48 -18.97 15.71
C ASN A 543 -6.52 -18.76 16.89
N TRP A 544 -5.36 -18.19 16.60
CA TRP A 544 -4.44 -17.69 17.61
C TRP A 544 -4.68 -16.19 17.82
N TRP A 545 -4.94 -15.80 19.06
CA TRP A 545 -5.41 -14.44 19.42
C TRP A 545 -4.30 -13.53 19.97
N GLY A 546 -3.03 -13.91 19.80
CA GLY A 546 -1.87 -13.16 20.29
C GLY A 546 -1.50 -13.43 21.75
N GLY A 547 -2.02 -14.51 22.34
CA GLY A 547 -1.83 -14.87 23.75
C GLY A 547 -2.73 -14.08 24.72
N GLY A 548 -2.69 -14.45 26.00
CA GLY A 548 -3.51 -13.83 27.05
C GLY A 548 -4.99 -14.24 27.02
N ASP A 549 -5.83 -13.47 27.71
CA ASP A 549 -7.27 -13.73 27.79
C ASP A 549 -7.99 -13.21 26.54
N VAL A 550 -8.43 -14.15 25.69
CA VAL A 550 -9.14 -13.89 24.42
C VAL A 550 -10.37 -12.99 24.60
N ARG A 551 -11.07 -13.06 25.74
CA ARG A 551 -12.27 -12.25 26.03
C ARG A 551 -12.00 -10.74 26.00
N ASN A 552 -10.76 -10.34 26.30
CA ASN A 552 -10.36 -8.94 26.22
C ASN A 552 -10.23 -8.46 24.78
N THR A 553 -9.94 -9.38 23.85
CA THR A 553 -9.68 -9.07 22.43
C THR A 553 -10.92 -9.17 21.55
N ILE A 554 -12.06 -9.64 22.06
CA ILE A 554 -13.30 -9.82 21.28
C ILE A 554 -14.37 -8.85 21.77
N TYR A 555 -15.14 -8.26 20.86
CA TYR A 555 -16.39 -7.56 21.15
C TYR A 555 -17.55 -8.32 20.55
N ASP A 556 -18.40 -8.89 21.40
CA ASP A 556 -19.51 -9.74 21.02
C ASP A 556 -20.65 -9.66 22.06
N LYS A 557 -21.56 -10.64 22.01
CA LYS A 557 -22.68 -10.78 22.94
C LYS A 557 -22.33 -10.73 24.43
N GLU A 558 -21.13 -11.15 24.83
CA GLU A 558 -20.72 -11.09 26.24
C GLU A 558 -20.53 -9.64 26.71
N LYS A 559 -20.11 -8.75 25.81
CA LYS A 559 -19.94 -7.31 26.11
C LYS A 559 -21.20 -6.50 25.85
N ASP A 560 -21.99 -6.88 24.86
CA ASP A 560 -23.26 -6.23 24.52
C ASP A 560 -24.31 -7.28 24.13
N PRO A 561 -25.34 -7.52 24.98
CA PRO A 561 -26.36 -8.55 24.75
C PRO A 561 -27.16 -8.42 23.44
N SER A 562 -27.13 -7.25 22.79
CA SER A 562 -27.76 -7.03 21.49
C SER A 562 -26.98 -7.61 20.32
N LYS A 563 -25.75 -8.08 20.55
CA LYS A 563 -24.84 -8.59 19.51
C LYS A 563 -24.87 -10.12 19.40
N GLY A 564 -24.34 -10.61 18.28
CA GLY A 564 -24.04 -12.02 18.08
C GLY A 564 -22.85 -12.47 18.92
N ARG A 565 -22.81 -13.76 19.26
CA ARG A 565 -21.71 -14.36 20.04
C ARG A 565 -20.57 -14.81 19.13
N ALA A 566 -19.34 -14.59 19.57
CA ALA A 566 -18.18 -15.18 18.92
C ALA A 566 -17.96 -16.62 19.39
N GLU A 567 -18.00 -17.59 18.49
CA GLU A 567 -17.67 -18.98 18.80
C GLU A 567 -16.17 -19.24 18.59
N TYR A 568 -15.34 -18.76 19.52
CA TYR A 568 -13.88 -18.80 19.38
C TYR A 568 -13.20 -20.05 19.96
N GLN A 569 -13.93 -20.91 20.68
CA GLN A 569 -13.38 -22.13 21.28
C GLN A 569 -13.51 -23.36 20.37
N PRO A 570 -12.48 -24.22 20.25
CA PRO A 570 -11.16 -24.10 20.89
C PRO A 570 -10.28 -22.99 20.27
N VAL A 571 -9.45 -22.34 21.08
CA VAL A 571 -8.41 -21.39 20.62
C VAL A 571 -7.07 -22.11 20.39
N LEU A 572 -6.23 -21.58 19.51
CA LEU A 572 -4.85 -22.04 19.38
C LEU A 572 -3.99 -21.45 20.51
N GLU A 573 -3.13 -22.28 21.12
CA GLU A 573 -2.17 -21.86 22.15
C GLU A 573 -0.94 -21.17 21.53
N GLU A 574 -0.52 -21.66 20.36
CA GLU A 574 0.64 -21.17 19.61
C GLU A 574 0.21 -20.53 18.28
N PRO A 575 1.01 -19.60 17.72
CA PRO A 575 0.75 -19.03 16.40
C PRO A 575 0.75 -20.12 15.32
N VAL A 576 -0.07 -19.89 14.29
CA VAL A 576 0.03 -20.63 13.03
C VAL A 576 1.32 -20.19 12.33
N ILE A 577 2.11 -21.14 11.83
CA ILE A 577 3.27 -20.82 10.99
C ILE A 577 2.77 -20.14 9.71
N PHE A 578 3.11 -18.87 9.54
CA PHE A 578 2.66 -18.04 8.42
C PHE A 578 3.76 -17.92 7.37
N SER A 579 3.51 -18.38 6.14
CA SER A 579 4.46 -18.20 5.03
C SER A 579 4.42 -16.76 4.52
N TRP A 580 5.57 -16.08 4.53
CA TRP A 580 5.65 -14.72 3.98
C TRP A 580 5.41 -14.75 2.46
N PRO A 581 4.42 -14.00 1.95
CA PRO A 581 3.92 -14.26 0.60
C PRO A 581 4.73 -13.60 -0.54
N LEU A 582 5.50 -12.53 -0.26
CA LEU A 582 6.16 -11.75 -1.30
C LEU A 582 7.68 -11.97 -1.34
N LYS A 583 8.27 -11.90 -2.54
CA LYS A 583 9.74 -11.99 -2.70
C LYS A 583 10.48 -10.76 -2.18
N THR A 584 9.80 -9.62 -2.09
CA THR A 584 10.33 -8.34 -1.63
C THR A 584 9.45 -7.77 -0.52
N ILE A 585 10.08 -7.05 0.40
CA ILE A 585 9.44 -6.20 1.40
C ILE A 585 9.71 -4.77 0.95
N ASP A 586 8.72 -4.19 0.27
CA ASP A 586 8.79 -2.86 -0.36
C ASP A 586 8.10 -1.75 0.47
N THR A 587 7.55 -2.11 1.63
CA THR A 587 6.92 -1.20 2.60
C THR A 587 7.35 -1.57 4.02
N ASP A 588 7.36 -0.62 4.95
CA ASP A 588 7.73 -0.91 6.33
C ASP A 588 6.84 -2.04 6.86
N THR A 589 7.43 -3.07 7.44
CA THR A 589 6.73 -4.30 7.77
C THR A 589 7.10 -4.74 9.18
N THR A 590 6.11 -5.25 9.93
CA THR A 590 6.34 -5.83 11.25
C THR A 590 6.07 -7.33 11.24
N TRP A 591 7.09 -8.14 11.57
CA TRP A 591 6.94 -9.57 11.76
C TRP A 591 6.70 -9.92 13.23
N ARG A 592 5.70 -10.79 13.45
CA ARG A 592 5.27 -11.30 14.75
C ARG A 592 4.85 -12.78 14.63
N GLY A 593 4.99 -13.53 15.71
CA GLY A 593 4.62 -14.95 15.74
C GLY A 593 5.61 -15.82 14.96
N ASP A 594 5.11 -16.80 14.24
CA ASP A 594 5.95 -17.69 13.43
C ASP A 594 5.88 -17.32 11.96
N ILE A 595 6.98 -16.82 11.41
CA ILE A 595 7.11 -16.44 10.01
C ILE A 595 7.99 -17.46 9.29
N LEU A 596 7.45 -18.10 8.27
CA LEU A 596 8.17 -19.00 7.38
C LEU A 596 8.66 -18.22 6.14
N ILE A 597 9.95 -18.38 5.84
CA ILE A 597 10.63 -17.87 4.67
C ILE A 597 10.97 -19.06 3.77
N GLU A 598 10.18 -19.24 2.70
CA GLU A 598 10.29 -20.41 1.81
C GLU A 598 11.41 -20.31 0.78
N GLY A 599 11.75 -19.09 0.38
CA GLY A 599 12.83 -18.77 -0.56
C GLY A 599 13.56 -17.49 -0.15
N ASN A 600 14.28 -16.87 -1.08
CA ASN A 600 14.99 -15.63 -0.77
C ASN A 600 14.03 -14.44 -0.74
N VAL A 601 14.01 -13.74 0.39
CA VAL A 601 13.24 -12.50 0.59
C VAL A 601 14.19 -11.31 0.68
N ALA A 602 13.83 -10.18 0.08
CA ALA A 602 14.65 -8.97 0.13
C ALA A 602 13.92 -7.78 0.76
N VAL A 603 14.54 -7.11 1.74
CA VAL A 603 14.08 -5.82 2.27
C VAL A 603 14.66 -4.70 1.40
N ALA A 604 13.80 -3.95 0.72
CA ALA A 604 14.21 -2.93 -0.22
C ALA A 604 14.89 -1.71 0.45
N PRO A 605 15.69 -0.92 -0.28
CA PRO A 605 16.30 0.30 0.26
C PRO A 605 15.26 1.28 0.83
N GLY A 606 15.57 1.91 1.96
CA GLY A 606 14.65 2.86 2.63
C GLY A 606 13.52 2.23 3.44
N ILE A 607 13.37 0.90 3.38
CA ILE A 607 12.34 0.13 4.09
C ILE A 607 12.87 -0.40 5.42
N THR A 608 12.02 -0.40 6.44
CA THR A 608 12.30 -1.01 7.74
C THR A 608 11.50 -2.30 7.94
N LEU A 609 12.21 -3.41 8.14
CA LEU A 609 11.64 -4.64 8.69
C LEU A 609 11.82 -4.65 10.21
N ALA A 610 10.73 -4.55 10.96
CA ALA A 610 10.72 -4.72 12.40
C ALA A 610 10.37 -6.18 12.76
N ILE A 611 11.11 -6.79 13.67
CA ILE A 611 10.85 -8.14 14.18
C ILE A 611 10.71 -8.03 15.69
N THR A 612 9.56 -8.47 16.20
CA THR A 612 9.19 -8.21 17.60
C THR A 612 9.52 -9.38 18.53
N PRO A 613 9.61 -9.17 19.87
CA PRO A 613 9.90 -10.24 20.82
C PRO A 613 9.03 -11.49 20.63
N ASN A 614 9.58 -12.68 20.95
CA ASN A 614 8.98 -13.99 20.72
C ASN A 614 8.67 -14.37 19.26
N THR A 615 9.13 -13.61 18.27
CA THR A 615 8.99 -14.00 16.87
C THR A 615 9.97 -15.12 16.51
N ARG A 616 9.49 -16.16 15.82
CA ARG A 616 10.34 -17.16 15.16
C ARG A 616 10.32 -16.93 13.66
N VAL A 617 11.49 -16.70 13.08
CA VAL A 617 11.69 -16.66 11.64
C VAL A 617 12.31 -18.00 11.23
N LEU A 618 11.51 -18.79 10.53
CA LEU A 618 11.82 -20.16 10.13
C LEU A 618 12.19 -20.16 8.64
N PHE A 619 13.33 -20.75 8.28
CA PHE A 619 13.80 -20.79 6.91
C PHE A 619 13.65 -22.19 6.33
N SER A 620 13.12 -22.28 5.11
CA SER A 620 13.22 -23.48 4.28
C SER A 620 14.65 -23.70 3.81
N LYS A 621 14.92 -24.90 3.29
CA LYS A 621 16.27 -25.28 2.87
C LYS A 621 16.79 -24.35 1.76
N GLY A 622 17.92 -23.70 2.01
CA GLY A 622 18.54 -22.75 1.06
C GLY A 622 17.84 -21.40 0.94
N ALA A 623 16.85 -21.09 1.79
CA ALA A 623 16.25 -19.78 1.88
C ALA A 623 17.15 -18.80 2.66
N GLY A 624 16.97 -17.50 2.43
CA GLY A 624 17.75 -16.44 3.06
C GLY A 624 17.03 -15.09 3.04
N LEU A 625 17.59 -14.13 3.76
CA LEU A 625 17.05 -12.77 3.87
C LEU A 625 18.12 -11.77 3.45
N THR A 626 17.88 -11.02 2.38
CA THR A 626 18.75 -9.91 1.96
C THR A 626 18.18 -8.58 2.43
N VAL A 627 18.92 -7.82 3.22
CA VAL A 627 18.51 -6.52 3.76
C VAL A 627 19.33 -5.43 3.08
N LYS A 628 18.70 -4.65 2.21
CA LYS A 628 19.25 -3.39 1.66
C LYS A 628 18.66 -2.16 2.32
N GLY A 629 17.50 -2.32 2.96
CA GLY A 629 16.89 -1.33 3.85
C GLY A 629 17.47 -1.41 5.27
N LYS A 630 16.59 -1.61 6.24
CA LYS A 630 16.92 -1.67 7.66
C LYS A 630 16.20 -2.82 8.32
N ILE A 631 16.87 -3.54 9.22
CA ILE A 631 16.25 -4.57 10.07
C ILE A 631 16.37 -4.19 11.54
N LEU A 632 15.25 -4.21 12.25
CA LEU A 632 15.15 -4.00 13.69
C LEU A 632 14.65 -5.28 14.36
N ALA A 633 15.56 -6.17 14.70
CA ALA A 633 15.25 -7.41 15.42
C ALA A 633 15.59 -7.21 16.91
N GLN A 634 14.61 -6.74 17.67
CA GLN A 634 14.81 -6.36 19.08
C GLN A 634 13.98 -7.25 20.00
N GLY A 635 14.55 -8.38 20.39
CA GLY A 635 13.96 -9.28 21.38
C GLY A 635 14.19 -8.80 22.81
N GLU A 636 13.55 -9.48 23.75
CA GLU A 636 13.76 -9.29 25.19
C GLU A 636 14.51 -10.49 25.78
N LYS A 637 15.04 -10.36 27.00
CA LYS A 637 15.82 -11.42 27.65
C LYS A 637 15.02 -12.72 27.78
N ASP A 638 13.75 -12.59 28.18
CA ASP A 638 12.81 -13.69 28.40
C ASP A 638 11.86 -13.92 27.20
N ALA A 639 12.00 -13.12 26.14
CA ALA A 639 11.20 -13.22 24.93
C ALA A 639 12.07 -12.99 23.67
N ARG A 640 12.99 -13.93 23.45
CA ARG A 640 14.00 -13.84 22.39
C ARG A 640 13.37 -14.00 21.00
N ILE A 641 13.99 -13.36 20.01
CA ILE A 641 13.67 -13.61 18.60
C ILE A 641 14.51 -14.78 18.12
N THR A 642 13.93 -15.75 17.42
CA THR A 642 14.65 -16.94 16.93
C THR A 642 14.69 -16.97 15.41
N PHE A 643 15.88 -17.15 14.84
CA PHE A 643 16.10 -17.43 13.42
C PHE A 643 16.63 -18.87 13.29
N ALA A 644 15.88 -19.73 12.62
CA ALA A 644 16.16 -21.17 12.61
C ALA A 644 15.74 -21.84 11.30
N SER A 645 16.27 -23.04 11.04
CA SER A 645 15.72 -23.94 10.00
C SER A 645 14.33 -24.41 10.41
N LEU A 646 13.38 -24.43 9.47
CA LEU A 646 12.04 -25.00 9.68
C LEU A 646 12.10 -26.47 10.14
N LYS A 647 13.05 -27.25 9.61
CA LYS A 647 13.20 -28.69 9.91
C LYS A 647 14.12 -28.96 11.11
N GLY A 648 14.79 -27.94 11.64
CA GLY A 648 15.97 -28.13 12.47
C GLY A 648 17.11 -28.78 11.68
N GLY A 649 18.00 -29.50 12.36
CA GLY A 649 19.09 -30.25 11.72
C GLY A 649 20.47 -29.76 12.10
N ASP A 650 21.43 -29.95 11.18
CA ASP A 650 22.83 -29.52 11.33
C ASP A 650 23.04 -28.09 10.84
N ALA A 651 24.30 -27.64 10.81
CA ALA A 651 24.67 -26.35 10.24
C ALA A 651 24.47 -26.32 8.72
N GLY A 652 24.09 -25.15 8.17
CA GLY A 652 23.95 -24.97 6.71
C GLY A 652 22.62 -25.39 6.11
N GLU A 653 21.56 -25.55 6.92
CA GLU A 653 20.22 -25.88 6.42
C GLU A 653 19.55 -24.68 5.74
N TRP A 654 19.89 -23.44 6.13
CA TRP A 654 19.49 -22.23 5.43
C TRP A 654 20.71 -21.35 5.13
N ASP A 655 20.56 -20.37 4.23
CA ASP A 655 21.68 -19.63 3.67
C ASP A 655 22.23 -18.58 4.66
N GLU A 656 21.75 -17.34 4.56
CA GLU A 656 22.21 -16.24 5.39
C GLU A 656 21.20 -15.11 5.54
N ILE A 657 21.39 -14.30 6.59
CA ILE A 657 20.85 -12.94 6.65
C ILE A 657 21.96 -12.01 6.17
N LEU A 658 21.85 -11.59 4.92
CA LEU A 658 22.79 -10.68 4.26
C LEU A 658 22.35 -9.23 4.47
N LEU A 659 23.18 -8.42 5.13
CA LEU A 659 23.03 -6.98 5.25
C LEU A 659 23.98 -6.30 4.26
N ASP A 660 23.46 -5.53 3.32
CA ASP A 660 24.24 -4.82 2.30
C ASP A 660 23.83 -3.35 2.27
N HIS A 661 24.70 -2.47 2.77
CA HIS A 661 24.41 -1.04 2.98
C HIS A 661 23.18 -0.77 3.88
N ALA A 662 22.91 -1.66 4.84
CA ALA A 662 21.70 -1.69 5.63
C ALA A 662 21.76 -0.84 6.92
N LYS A 663 22.05 0.45 6.75
CA LYS A 663 22.40 1.35 7.87
C LYS A 663 21.31 1.41 8.95
N GLY A 664 21.75 1.37 10.22
CA GLY A 664 20.88 1.48 11.39
C GLY A 664 20.21 0.16 11.79
N SER A 665 20.65 -0.96 11.21
CA SER A 665 20.17 -2.28 11.58
C SER A 665 20.65 -2.68 12.98
N VAL A 666 19.80 -3.39 13.71
CA VAL A 666 20.05 -3.84 15.09
C VAL A 666 19.56 -5.26 15.28
N PHE A 667 20.39 -6.08 15.92
CA PHE A 667 19.98 -7.37 16.49
C PHE A 667 20.24 -7.35 17.98
N SER A 668 19.19 -7.48 18.78
CA SER A 668 19.30 -7.61 20.22
C SER A 668 18.48 -8.77 20.76
N ASN A 669 19.08 -9.57 21.64
CA ASN A 669 18.45 -10.74 22.26
C ASN A 669 17.87 -11.74 21.22
N CYS A 670 18.61 -11.98 20.13
CA CYS A 670 18.25 -12.92 19.09
C CYS A 670 18.98 -14.26 19.23
N THR A 671 18.38 -15.35 18.79
CA THR A 671 19.01 -16.67 18.68
C THR A 671 19.08 -17.08 17.21
N PHE A 672 20.25 -17.50 16.74
CA PHE A 672 20.49 -17.97 15.37
C PHE A 672 21.02 -19.40 15.38
N THR A 673 20.35 -20.28 14.63
CA THR A 673 20.75 -21.69 14.52
C THR A 673 20.60 -22.23 13.11
N ASN A 674 21.43 -23.21 12.74
CA ASN A 674 21.36 -23.99 11.50
C ASN A 674 21.68 -23.22 10.20
N ALA A 675 22.29 -22.05 10.28
CA ALA A 675 22.63 -21.24 9.11
C ALA A 675 23.94 -21.69 8.46
N THR A 676 24.12 -21.34 7.18
CA THR A 676 25.45 -21.30 6.56
C THR A 676 26.23 -20.11 7.13
N TRP A 677 25.66 -18.91 7.06
CA TRP A 677 26.12 -17.76 7.83
C TRP A 677 24.93 -17.11 8.52
N ALA A 678 24.88 -17.13 9.85
CA ALA A 678 23.73 -16.56 10.55
C ALA A 678 23.58 -15.06 10.26
N LEU A 679 24.68 -14.30 10.32
CA LEU A 679 24.74 -12.92 9.85
C LEU A 679 25.91 -12.73 8.87
N HIS A 680 25.61 -12.11 7.72
CA HIS A 680 26.58 -11.69 6.73
C HIS A 680 26.46 -10.19 6.47
N VAL A 681 27.52 -9.42 6.74
CA VAL A 681 27.47 -7.96 6.73
C VAL A 681 28.44 -7.36 5.71
N HIS A 682 27.93 -6.48 4.86
CA HIS A 682 28.66 -5.67 3.89
C HIS A 682 28.36 -4.18 4.10
N PHE A 683 29.43 -3.38 4.32
CA PHE A 683 29.37 -1.91 4.34
C PHE A 683 28.24 -1.33 5.21
N THR A 684 28.02 -1.91 6.40
CA THR A 684 26.89 -1.61 7.27
C THR A 684 27.35 -1.32 8.69
N ASP A 685 26.87 -0.21 9.26
CA ASP A 685 26.97 0.09 10.68
C ASP A 685 26.00 -0.82 11.45
N LEU A 686 26.52 -1.78 12.23
CA LEU A 686 25.70 -2.82 12.86
C LEU A 686 25.97 -2.94 14.36
N ARG A 687 24.88 -3.00 15.15
CA ARG A 687 24.92 -3.39 16.57
C ARG A 687 24.31 -4.78 16.76
N VAL A 688 25.09 -5.67 17.38
CA VAL A 688 24.69 -7.03 17.78
C VAL A 688 24.89 -7.18 19.28
N GLU A 689 23.81 -7.42 20.01
CA GLU A 689 23.86 -7.41 21.48
C GLU A 689 23.02 -8.49 22.14
N GLY A 690 23.55 -9.20 23.13
CA GLY A 690 22.77 -10.21 23.86
C GLY A 690 22.35 -11.41 22.99
N CYS A 691 22.96 -11.58 21.82
CA CYS A 691 22.58 -12.60 20.84
C CYS A 691 23.29 -13.95 21.08
N CYS A 692 22.68 -15.02 20.59
CA CYS A 692 23.23 -16.38 20.64
C CYS A 692 23.36 -16.94 19.23
N PHE A 693 24.56 -17.37 18.85
CA PHE A 693 24.88 -17.99 17.57
C PHE A 693 25.33 -19.42 17.84
N MET A 694 24.52 -20.40 17.44
CA MET A 694 24.85 -21.81 17.67
C MET A 694 24.60 -22.71 16.48
N LYS A 695 25.43 -23.76 16.31
CA LYS A 695 25.23 -24.78 15.27
C LYS A 695 25.10 -24.19 13.86
N ASN A 696 25.90 -23.17 13.56
CA ASN A 696 26.03 -22.59 12.23
C ASN A 696 27.38 -22.96 11.62
N THR A 697 27.49 -22.91 10.29
CA THR A 697 28.82 -23.01 9.67
C THR A 697 29.61 -21.74 10.04
N GLY A 698 28.97 -20.58 10.00
CA GLY A 698 29.51 -19.34 10.55
C GLY A 698 28.50 -18.56 11.36
N GLY A 699 28.90 -18.02 12.51
CA GLY A 699 28.03 -17.17 13.34
C GLY A 699 27.85 -15.77 12.74
N LEU A 700 28.93 -15.02 12.63
CA LEU A 700 28.92 -13.67 12.06
C LEU A 700 30.09 -13.51 11.09
N ARG A 701 29.84 -13.12 9.84
CA ARG A 701 30.88 -12.56 8.96
C ARG A 701 30.59 -11.10 8.62
N PHE A 702 31.65 -10.29 8.55
CA PHE A 702 31.51 -8.90 8.14
C PHE A 702 32.70 -8.40 7.33
N THR A 703 32.38 -7.49 6.42
CA THR A 703 33.33 -6.68 5.66
C THR A 703 33.07 -5.21 5.92
N SER A 704 34.13 -4.44 6.22
CA SER A 704 34.05 -3.04 6.68
C SER A 704 33.50 -2.90 8.12
N GLY A 705 32.88 -1.77 8.45
CA GLY A 705 32.26 -1.46 9.73
C GLY A 705 31.92 0.03 9.84
N PRO A 706 31.60 0.54 11.04
CA PRO A 706 31.72 -0.10 12.35
C PRO A 706 30.71 -1.23 12.65
N VAL A 707 31.21 -2.33 13.23
CA VAL A 707 30.38 -3.39 13.84
C VAL A 707 30.64 -3.45 15.35
N GLU A 708 29.59 -3.40 16.18
CA GLU A 708 29.68 -3.59 17.64
C GLU A 708 29.02 -4.93 18.01
N VAL A 709 29.81 -5.84 18.59
CA VAL A 709 29.36 -7.16 19.06
C VAL A 709 29.58 -7.26 20.57
N ARG A 710 28.48 -7.27 21.33
CA ARG A 710 28.56 -7.28 22.80
C ARG A 710 27.63 -8.25 23.49
N ARG A 711 28.07 -8.82 24.62
CA ARG A 711 27.22 -9.68 25.46
C ARG A 711 26.61 -10.86 24.70
N CYS A 712 27.31 -11.35 23.67
CA CYS A 712 26.84 -12.44 22.83
C CYS A 712 27.49 -13.78 23.20
N LEU A 713 26.81 -14.87 22.86
CA LEU A 713 27.33 -16.24 22.93
C LEU A 713 27.53 -16.79 21.51
N PHE A 714 28.75 -17.20 21.17
CA PHE A 714 29.09 -17.95 19.96
C PHE A 714 29.54 -19.35 20.35
N THR A 715 28.74 -20.37 20.06
CA THR A 715 29.02 -21.75 20.47
C THR A 715 28.65 -22.81 19.45
N GLU A 716 29.41 -23.89 19.36
CA GLU A 716 29.11 -25.01 18.44
C GLU A 716 29.02 -24.57 16.96
N ASN A 717 29.78 -23.55 16.54
CA ASN A 717 29.90 -23.15 15.13
C ASN A 717 31.23 -23.65 14.55
N ASP A 718 31.37 -23.76 13.23
CA ASP A 718 32.71 -23.94 12.64
C ASP A 718 33.53 -22.66 12.86
N ILE A 719 33.03 -21.51 12.39
CA ILE A 719 33.62 -20.19 12.71
C ILE A 719 32.66 -19.35 13.55
N GLY A 720 33.09 -18.89 14.73
CA GLY A 720 32.31 -17.97 15.55
C GLY A 720 32.12 -16.61 14.86
N ILE A 721 33.22 -15.88 14.69
CA ILE A 721 33.24 -14.57 14.03
C ILE A 721 34.31 -14.55 12.93
N ARG A 722 33.97 -14.05 11.74
CA ARG A 722 34.90 -13.82 10.63
C ARG A 722 34.95 -12.36 10.23
N ALA A 723 36.13 -11.75 10.31
CA ALA A 723 36.37 -10.37 9.89
C ALA A 723 37.16 -10.32 8.57
N PHE A 724 36.76 -9.45 7.65
CA PHE A 724 37.50 -9.15 6.42
C PHE A 724 37.55 -7.65 6.19
N ARG A 725 38.72 -7.01 6.30
CA ARG A 725 38.87 -5.55 6.19
C ARG A 725 37.93 -4.81 7.15
N GLY A 726 37.86 -5.31 8.38
CA GLY A 726 36.83 -4.98 9.34
C GLY A 726 37.22 -3.86 10.29
N ASN A 727 36.26 -3.02 10.67
CA ASN A 727 36.37 -2.11 11.81
C ASN A 727 35.31 -2.52 12.84
N ALA A 728 35.72 -3.05 14.00
CA ALA A 728 34.78 -3.60 14.96
C ALA A 728 35.24 -3.54 16.41
N LEU A 729 34.27 -3.38 17.30
CA LEU A 729 34.40 -3.64 18.74
C LEU A 729 33.77 -5.00 19.06
N ILE A 730 34.59 -5.96 19.48
CA ILE A 730 34.16 -7.28 19.95
C ILE A 730 34.45 -7.33 21.45
N ALA A 731 33.44 -7.10 22.28
CA ALA A 731 33.63 -7.01 23.72
C ALA A 731 32.58 -7.69 24.57
N GLU A 732 32.97 -8.20 25.75
CA GLU A 732 32.03 -8.79 26.71
C GLU A 732 31.26 -9.99 26.13
N ASN A 733 31.88 -10.79 25.26
CA ASN A 733 31.28 -11.98 24.66
C ASN A 733 31.82 -13.29 25.25
N VAL A 734 31.06 -14.36 25.07
CA VAL A 734 31.51 -15.75 25.30
C VAL A 734 31.63 -16.46 23.96
N ILE A 735 32.85 -16.85 23.59
CA ILE A 735 33.14 -17.51 22.30
C ILE A 735 33.83 -18.83 22.61
N THR A 736 33.07 -19.92 22.51
CA THR A 736 33.49 -21.23 23.01
C THR A 736 33.00 -22.37 22.15
N LYS A 737 33.65 -23.54 22.16
CA LYS A 737 33.20 -24.75 21.44
C LYS A 737 32.98 -24.52 19.94
N ASN A 738 33.68 -23.57 19.33
CA ASN A 738 33.73 -23.43 17.88
C ASN A 738 34.99 -24.14 17.34
N SER A 739 35.09 -24.36 16.03
CA SER A 739 36.40 -24.75 15.48
C SER A 739 37.39 -23.61 15.64
N THR A 740 37.06 -22.45 15.05
CA THR A 740 37.77 -21.19 15.27
C THR A 740 36.84 -20.16 15.91
N GLY A 741 37.27 -19.57 17.04
CA GLY A 741 36.51 -18.54 17.74
C GLY A 741 36.37 -17.26 16.90
N ILE A 742 37.50 -16.61 16.60
CA ILE A 742 37.57 -15.41 15.76
C ILE A 742 38.59 -15.63 14.63
N PHE A 743 38.14 -15.54 13.38
CA PHE A 743 39.00 -15.60 12.20
C PHE A 743 39.11 -14.23 11.54
N VAL A 744 40.30 -13.64 11.57
CA VAL A 744 40.61 -12.36 10.93
C VAL A 744 41.27 -12.63 9.58
N ARG A 745 40.50 -12.58 8.49
CA ARG A 745 40.96 -13.01 7.17
C ARG A 745 42.02 -12.10 6.58
N GLU A 746 41.80 -10.78 6.63
CA GLU A 746 42.64 -9.75 6.01
C GLU A 746 42.33 -8.39 6.68
N LYS A 747 43.34 -7.51 6.81
CA LYS A 747 43.24 -6.14 7.34
C LYS A 747 42.47 -6.01 8.66
N GLY A 748 43.03 -6.60 9.70
CA GLY A 748 42.47 -6.67 11.04
C GLY A 748 42.81 -5.52 11.99
N GLY A 749 43.61 -4.53 11.57
CA GLY A 749 44.08 -3.45 12.44
C GLY A 749 42.97 -2.55 12.98
N GLY A 750 41.78 -2.57 12.37
CA GLY A 750 40.57 -1.88 12.85
C GLY A 750 39.78 -2.62 13.94
N LEU A 751 40.24 -3.79 14.40
CA LEU A 751 39.53 -4.60 15.39
C LEU A 751 40.02 -4.30 16.81
N THR A 752 39.09 -4.10 17.73
CA THR A 752 39.33 -4.08 19.18
C THR A 752 38.59 -5.24 19.83
N ILE A 753 39.33 -6.23 20.32
CA ILE A 753 38.79 -7.44 20.95
C ILE A 753 39.15 -7.39 22.42
N LYS A 754 38.19 -7.18 23.34
CA LYS A 754 38.50 -7.03 24.77
C LYS A 754 37.42 -7.52 25.70
N LYS A 755 37.78 -7.94 26.91
CA LYS A 755 36.83 -8.39 27.95
C LYS A 755 35.95 -9.56 27.52
N ASN A 756 36.41 -10.40 26.59
CA ASN A 756 35.70 -11.62 26.18
C ASN A 756 36.22 -12.84 26.93
N ASN A 757 35.37 -13.87 27.05
CA ASN A 757 35.76 -15.22 27.44
C ASN A 757 35.94 -16.08 26.17
N LEU A 758 37.19 -16.31 25.76
CA LEU A 758 37.59 -17.10 24.60
C LEU A 758 38.17 -18.44 25.06
N PHE A 759 37.44 -19.55 24.95
CA PHE A 759 37.92 -20.83 25.49
C PHE A 759 37.28 -22.05 24.84
N ALA A 760 37.96 -23.20 24.90
CA ALA A 760 37.46 -24.48 24.39
C ALA A 760 37.02 -24.44 22.91
N ASN A 761 37.63 -23.60 22.08
CA ASN A 761 37.55 -23.69 20.63
C ASN A 761 38.58 -24.74 20.16
N SER A 762 38.21 -25.63 19.23
CA SER A 762 38.99 -26.85 18.97
C SER A 762 40.27 -26.63 18.17
N GLU A 763 40.32 -25.60 17.32
CA GLU A 763 41.54 -25.20 16.62
C GLU A 763 42.18 -23.97 17.25
N TYR A 764 41.48 -22.82 17.19
CA TYR A 764 42.03 -21.54 17.65
C TYR A 764 40.96 -20.68 18.32
N ASN A 765 41.35 -19.97 19.38
CA ASN A 765 40.57 -18.87 19.92
C ASN A 765 40.59 -17.68 18.96
N ILE A 766 41.78 -17.33 18.44
CA ILE A 766 41.95 -16.33 17.37
C ILE A 766 42.91 -16.86 16.31
N ARG A 767 42.51 -16.74 15.04
CA ARG A 767 43.35 -17.03 13.86
C ARG A 767 43.45 -15.80 12.97
N LEU A 768 44.67 -15.42 12.60
CA LEU A 768 44.92 -14.48 11.51
C LEU A 768 45.09 -15.24 10.19
N GLY A 769 44.52 -14.70 9.11
CA GLY A 769 44.61 -15.27 7.77
C GLY A 769 45.89 -14.91 7.07
N ASP A 770 46.24 -15.71 6.07
CA ASP A 770 47.52 -15.67 5.34
C ASP A 770 47.81 -14.32 4.65
N PHE A 771 46.78 -13.49 4.45
CA PHE A 771 46.88 -12.15 3.85
C PHE A 771 46.74 -11.01 4.86
N ASN A 772 46.63 -11.31 6.15
CA ASN A 772 46.51 -10.30 7.20
C ASN A 772 47.90 -9.88 7.70
N GLU A 773 48.45 -8.80 7.15
CA GLU A 773 49.76 -8.26 7.57
C GLU A 773 49.67 -7.35 8.81
N GLU A 774 48.46 -6.99 9.25
CA GLU A 774 48.23 -6.04 10.34
C GLU A 774 48.11 -6.73 11.70
N ASP A 775 48.64 -6.10 12.74
CA ASP A 775 48.45 -6.56 14.11
C ASP A 775 46.99 -6.39 14.57
N VAL A 776 46.53 -7.26 15.47
CA VAL A 776 45.17 -7.25 16.03
C VAL A 776 45.21 -7.01 17.53
N GLU A 777 44.42 -6.05 18.01
CA GLU A 777 44.31 -5.72 19.43
C GLU A 777 43.36 -6.69 20.15
N ALA A 778 43.92 -7.51 21.04
CA ALA A 778 43.18 -8.54 21.77
C ALA A 778 43.51 -8.59 23.29
N ARG A 779 43.90 -7.45 23.87
CA ARG A 779 44.19 -7.36 25.32
C ARG A 779 42.92 -7.48 26.16
N ASP A 780 43.12 -7.76 27.44
CA ASP A 780 42.08 -7.82 28.47
C ASP A 780 41.01 -8.89 28.22
N ASN A 781 41.29 -9.92 27.41
CA ASN A 781 40.42 -11.09 27.28
C ASN A 781 40.83 -12.19 28.27
N TRP A 782 39.91 -13.09 28.59
CA TRP A 782 40.20 -14.35 29.27
C TRP A 782 40.26 -15.47 28.22
N TRP A 783 41.29 -16.33 28.30
CA TRP A 783 41.64 -17.31 27.26
C TRP A 783 41.41 -18.77 27.66
N GLY A 784 40.71 -19.01 28.77
CA GLY A 784 40.61 -20.32 29.42
C GLY A 784 41.71 -20.55 30.47
N GLU A 785 41.82 -21.78 30.97
CA GLU A 785 42.83 -22.19 31.97
C GLU A 785 44.20 -22.54 31.37
N GLY A 786 44.29 -22.62 30.03
CA GLY A 786 45.51 -22.95 29.30
C GLY A 786 46.40 -21.74 28.97
N ILE A 787 47.48 -21.99 28.23
CA ILE A 787 48.40 -20.93 27.78
C ILE A 787 47.76 -20.23 26.56
N PRO A 788 47.49 -18.91 26.60
CA PRO A 788 46.82 -18.20 25.50
C PRO A 788 47.48 -18.44 24.13
N LEU A 789 48.81 -18.42 24.09
CA LEU A 789 49.63 -18.58 22.89
C LEU A 789 49.37 -19.91 22.13
N GLU A 790 48.98 -20.97 22.84
CA GLU A 790 48.67 -22.28 22.21
C GLU A 790 47.38 -22.22 21.38
N THR A 791 46.50 -21.27 21.68
CA THR A 791 45.19 -21.08 21.04
C THR A 791 45.17 -19.93 20.03
N ILE A 792 46.33 -19.35 19.71
CA ILE A 792 46.48 -18.22 18.78
C ILE A 792 47.33 -18.64 17.58
N TYR A 793 46.82 -18.36 16.37
CA TYR A 793 47.57 -18.48 15.11
C TYR A 793 47.87 -17.10 14.51
N ASP A 794 49.14 -16.70 14.54
CA ASP A 794 49.64 -15.38 14.11
C ASP A 794 51.10 -15.46 13.61
N ALA A 795 51.77 -14.31 13.44
CA ALA A 795 53.14 -14.19 12.94
C ALA A 795 54.19 -15.10 13.60
N ARG A 796 53.93 -15.56 14.82
CA ARG A 796 54.84 -16.45 15.56
C ARG A 796 54.83 -17.87 14.99
N ARG A 797 53.72 -18.26 14.36
CA ARG A 797 53.53 -19.55 13.70
C ARG A 797 53.69 -19.44 12.19
N GLU A 798 53.26 -18.33 11.60
CA GLU A 798 53.32 -18.10 10.16
C GLU A 798 54.01 -16.76 9.87
N PRO A 799 55.31 -16.75 9.53
CA PRO A 799 56.02 -15.51 9.20
C PRO A 799 55.36 -14.80 8.00
N GLY A 800 55.08 -13.50 8.14
CA GLY A 800 54.51 -12.67 7.06
C GLY A 800 53.09 -12.17 7.34
N ILE A 801 52.39 -12.75 8.32
CA ILE A 801 51.14 -12.20 8.85
C ILE A 801 51.39 -11.37 10.11
N GLY A 802 50.39 -10.62 10.57
CA GLY A 802 50.43 -9.78 11.77
C GLY A 802 50.44 -10.57 13.08
N ARG A 803 50.55 -9.87 14.21
CA ARG A 803 50.52 -10.45 15.57
C ARG A 803 49.22 -10.15 16.29
N VAL A 804 48.79 -11.08 17.14
CA VAL A 804 47.71 -10.82 18.10
C VAL A 804 48.31 -10.30 19.41
N HIS A 805 47.98 -9.07 19.77
CA HIS A 805 48.37 -8.45 21.05
C HIS A 805 47.42 -8.87 22.16
N TYR A 806 47.74 -9.93 22.88
CA TYR A 806 46.86 -10.49 23.92
C TYR A 806 47.24 -10.12 25.37
N GLU A 807 48.38 -9.45 25.60
CA GLU A 807 48.87 -9.09 26.94
C GLU A 807 48.68 -7.60 27.28
N PRO A 808 48.14 -7.26 28.47
CA PRO A 808 47.74 -8.18 29.53
C PRO A 808 46.45 -8.93 29.21
N TYR A 809 46.28 -10.10 29.81
CA TYR A 809 45.04 -10.90 29.73
C TYR A 809 44.46 -11.13 31.12
N ALA A 810 43.14 -11.37 31.18
CA ALA A 810 42.43 -11.59 32.43
C ALA A 810 42.79 -12.98 33.02
N LYS A 811 42.91 -13.04 34.35
CA LYS A 811 43.24 -14.28 35.08
C LYS A 811 42.02 -15.14 35.43
N GLN A 812 40.83 -14.55 35.39
CA GLN A 812 39.57 -15.21 35.68
C GLN A 812 38.56 -14.88 34.57
N PRO A 813 37.60 -15.79 34.31
CA PRO A 813 36.52 -15.51 33.37
C PRO A 813 35.72 -14.30 33.84
N PHE A 814 35.28 -13.49 32.88
CA PHE A 814 34.33 -12.43 33.14
C PHE A 814 32.96 -13.03 33.44
N ALA A 815 32.29 -12.53 34.48
CA ALA A 815 30.89 -12.82 34.76
C ALA A 815 30.00 -12.09 33.74
N ILE A 816 29.88 -12.68 32.56
CA ILE A 816 29.03 -12.17 31.49
C ILE A 816 27.68 -12.85 31.66
N GLU A 817 26.61 -12.07 31.81
CA GLU A 817 25.27 -12.61 31.60
C GLU A 817 25.06 -12.79 30.10
N PHE A 818 24.98 -14.04 29.66
CA PHE A 818 24.63 -14.44 28.31
C PHE A 818 23.51 -15.48 28.38
N PRO A 819 22.67 -15.60 27.35
CA PRO A 819 21.59 -16.57 27.36
C PRO A 819 22.13 -17.99 27.57
N GLU A 820 21.65 -18.70 28.60
CA GLU A 820 21.85 -20.15 28.68
C GLU A 820 21.14 -20.81 27.48
N ARG A 821 21.70 -21.94 27.03
CA ARG A 821 21.10 -22.76 25.97
C ARG A 821 19.63 -22.95 26.31
N ILE A 822 18.70 -22.48 25.46
CA ILE A 822 17.27 -22.69 25.68
C ILE A 822 17.08 -24.18 25.98
N PRO A 823 16.64 -24.58 27.19
CA PRO A 823 16.40 -25.98 27.50
C PRO A 823 15.39 -26.50 26.49
N ASN A 824 15.68 -27.66 25.90
CA ASN A 824 14.79 -28.40 24.99
C ASN A 824 13.32 -28.18 25.37
N GLU A 825 12.64 -27.29 24.64
CA GLU A 825 11.18 -27.25 24.69
C GLU A 825 10.71 -28.61 24.18
N LYS A 826 9.93 -29.24 25.06
CA LYS A 826 9.22 -30.50 24.91
C LYS A 826 8.97 -30.88 23.45
N ARG A 827 9.41 -32.09 23.09
CA ARG A 827 8.84 -32.96 22.06
C ARG A 827 7.35 -32.64 21.80
N ALA A 828 7.07 -31.87 20.75
CA ALA A 828 5.76 -31.80 20.11
C ALA A 828 5.90 -31.67 18.58
N LEU A 829 6.97 -32.25 18.02
CA LEU A 829 7.17 -32.45 16.59
C LEU A 829 7.61 -33.90 16.34
N MET A 830 6.79 -34.85 16.79
CA MET A 830 6.69 -36.22 16.27
C MET A 830 5.43 -36.85 16.88
N LYS A 831 4.52 -37.31 16.00
CA LYS A 831 3.20 -37.92 16.25
C LYS A 831 1.99 -36.98 16.18
N GLY A 832 1.64 -36.58 14.96
CA GLY A 832 0.30 -36.16 14.60
C GLY A 832 0.17 -36.16 13.08
N GLN A 833 -0.71 -37.02 12.55
CA GLN A 833 -1.09 -37.16 11.13
C GLN A 833 -0.23 -38.07 10.23
N THR A 834 -0.12 -39.33 10.62
CA THR A 834 -0.35 -40.43 9.65
C THR A 834 -1.65 -41.12 10.07
N GLY A 835 -2.74 -40.68 9.47
CA GLY A 835 -4.09 -41.18 9.73
C GLY A 835 -4.98 -41.00 8.50
N VAL A 836 -4.46 -41.33 7.32
CA VAL A 836 -5.29 -41.69 6.17
C VAL A 836 -5.33 -43.21 6.18
N GLN A 837 -6.42 -43.77 6.73
CA GLN A 837 -6.81 -45.15 6.44
C GLN A 837 -8.00 -45.09 5.48
N GLU A 838 -7.85 -45.88 4.43
CA GLU A 838 -8.81 -46.21 3.38
C GLU A 838 -10.19 -46.57 3.94
N LYS A 839 -11.22 -45.82 3.55
CA LYS A 839 -12.41 -46.29 2.79
C LYS A 839 -13.43 -45.18 2.61
#